data_AF-A0A8C9VYH3-F1
#
_entry.id   AF-A0A8C9VYH3-F1
#
_cell.length_a   1.000
_cell.length_b   1.000
_cell.length_c   1.000
_cell.angle_alpha   90.00
_cell.angle_beta   90.00
_cell.angle_gamma   90.00
#
_symmetry.space_group_name_H-M   'P 1'
#
loop_
_entity.id
_entity.type
_entity.pdbx_description
1 polymer ?
#
loop_
_entity_poly.entity_id
_entity_poly.type
_entity_poly.pdbx_seq_one_letter_code
_entity_poly.pdbx_strand_id
1 'polypeptide(L)'
;MLKRYTSLKRAAASVGFHCWLVLCFFFFFSPPFSTDVNLTEFSEPGIFNYSTLLLNEDKDVLYVGAREAIFELSMKNVSVKKNKVIWKVPDTHITMCIQKGKSKETDCLNYIRVLQVFDDNTLYVCGTHAFQPVCDYLVNSFKLEEKQEDGRGKCSFDPEQSFTAVMVDGELYSGTAYNFLGSEPIISRYSPSQSLLRTEYSTSWLNEPSFVYADVIRESKNSADGEDDKIYYFFTEVSVEYEFFGKLLIPRIARVCKGDLGGQRTLQKKWTTFLKAKLVCSMPELNFVFNVVHDVFILKNEDWKETVIYAVFTSQWGNVGLSAVCAYNISSVEEVFSKGKYMQKATVEQSHTKWVRYNGIIPSPRPGACINNNNRIQNINSSLHMPDKTLQFIKDHPLLEDPVLPVGNGPRLITKDVNYTQIAVERVQALDDNVYDVIFTGTDKGVLHKSVIYGSEVHIIEEIQLLRYSEPIKTLLLSSQGRFLYVASDTGVVQSPIAFCEKYATCEECILARDPYCAWHLDAEACVSIIQDPVAARCLVQSLDGDAEKCPRGKERLPKFAVCPPGPSDLHIHWQVNGQELEGAVQEYRQGLTPRGVFVSSWVRQGGLAKNSQYQCTAASRVGSETSKIVVILGNRDEDSTRTSDFSQWRSALTDHEKLLKSWEKAWVGLSTLHGPTISKH
;
A
#
# COMPACT_ATOMS: atom_id res chain seq x y z
N MET A 1 38.24 24.99 0.91
CA MET A 1 37.68 26.13 0.14
C MET A 1 38.50 27.42 0.19
N LEU A 2 39.25 27.76 1.26
CA LEU A 2 40.07 28.98 1.27
C LEU A 2 41.34 28.97 0.38
N LYS A 3 41.78 27.81 -0.12
CA LYS A 3 42.91 27.71 -1.07
C LYS A 3 42.52 27.86 -2.56
N ARG A 4 41.22 27.83 -2.91
CA ARG A 4 40.74 28.02 -4.29
C ARG A 4 40.37 29.49 -4.61
N TYR A 5 40.12 30.31 -3.60
CA TYR A 5 39.72 31.71 -3.80
C TYR A 5 40.91 32.66 -4.08
N THR A 6 42.11 32.31 -3.61
CA THR A 6 43.36 33.04 -3.89
C THR A 6 43.99 32.71 -5.25
N SER A 7 43.58 31.61 -5.87
CA SER A 7 44.02 31.20 -7.22
C SER A 7 43.26 31.93 -8.34
N LEU A 8 41.95 32.17 -8.17
CA LEU A 8 41.13 32.86 -9.17
C LEU A 8 41.42 34.37 -9.33
N LYS A 9 41.98 35.04 -8.31
CA LYS A 9 42.38 36.46 -8.43
C LYS A 9 43.67 36.68 -9.23
N ARG A 10 44.50 35.65 -9.42
CA ARG A 10 45.73 35.75 -10.22
C ARG A 10 45.50 35.55 -11.73
N ALA A 11 44.40 34.92 -12.13
CA ALA A 11 44.09 34.63 -13.53
C ALA A 11 43.44 35.82 -14.29
N ALA A 12 42.94 36.84 -13.59
CA ALA A 12 42.26 37.99 -14.20
C ALA A 12 43.18 39.21 -14.46
N ALA A 13 44.50 39.07 -14.24
CA ALA A 13 45.45 40.19 -14.29
C ALA A 13 46.52 40.06 -15.40
N SER A 14 46.32 39.23 -16.42
CA SER A 14 47.18 39.18 -17.61
C SER A 14 46.33 39.17 -18.87
N VAL A 15 45.92 40.35 -19.34
CA VAL A 15 45.24 40.51 -20.64
C VAL A 15 46.30 40.47 -21.75
N GLY A 16 46.07 39.66 -22.79
CA GLY A 16 46.89 39.69 -23.99
C GLY A 16 46.36 38.82 -25.12
N PHE A 17 45.70 39.48 -26.07
CA PHE A 17 45.49 39.11 -27.48
C PHE A 17 44.74 37.84 -27.89
N HIS A 18 43.89 38.09 -28.89
CA HIS A 18 43.30 37.20 -29.86
C HIS A 18 42.25 36.19 -29.39
N CYS A 19 41.30 36.07 -30.30
CA CYS A 19 40.26 35.05 -30.40
C CYS A 19 40.78 33.68 -29.95
N TRP A 20 39.87 32.78 -29.58
CA TRP A 20 39.65 31.51 -30.25
C TRP A 20 38.56 30.77 -29.47
N LEU A 21 37.50 30.41 -30.19
CA LEU A 21 36.50 29.45 -29.75
C LEU A 21 37.20 28.13 -29.39
N VAL A 22 36.76 27.50 -28.31
CA VAL A 22 36.87 26.04 -28.16
C VAL A 22 35.50 25.52 -27.76
N LEU A 23 34.80 24.98 -28.76
CA LEU A 23 33.63 24.12 -28.63
C LEU A 23 34.11 22.70 -28.31
N CYS A 24 33.56 22.09 -27.27
CA CYS A 24 33.58 20.64 -27.09
C CYS A 24 32.16 20.09 -27.27
N PHE A 25 31.96 19.32 -28.33
CA PHE A 25 30.82 18.44 -28.50
C PHE A 25 31.09 17.14 -27.73
N PHE A 26 30.16 16.76 -26.85
CA PHE A 26 30.05 15.38 -26.41
C PHE A 26 28.83 14.76 -27.08
N PHE A 27 29.09 13.81 -27.97
CA PHE A 27 28.11 12.80 -28.33
C PHE A 27 27.96 11.86 -27.14
N PHE A 28 26.81 11.90 -26.48
CA PHE A 28 26.35 10.78 -25.68
C PHE A 28 25.36 10.00 -26.51
N PHE A 29 25.74 8.77 -26.86
CA PHE A 29 24.78 7.75 -27.21
C PHE A 29 23.84 7.58 -26.03
N SER A 30 22.54 7.76 -26.24
CA SER A 30 21.54 7.23 -25.32
C SER A 30 21.66 5.71 -25.33
N PRO A 31 21.97 5.05 -24.19
CA PRO A 31 21.53 3.69 -24.01
C PRO A 31 19.99 3.71 -23.88
N PRO A 32 19.30 2.61 -24.18
CA PRO A 32 17.91 2.48 -23.78
C PRO A 32 17.79 2.72 -22.27
N PHE A 33 16.78 3.49 -21.87
CA PHE A 33 16.41 3.67 -20.47
C PHE A 33 16.20 2.30 -19.81
N SER A 34 17.15 1.90 -18.99
CA SER A 34 16.96 0.96 -17.89
C SER A 34 17.57 1.67 -16.70
N THR A 35 16.73 2.33 -15.91
CA THR A 35 17.13 2.79 -14.58
C THR A 35 17.34 1.54 -13.75
N ASP A 36 18.58 1.27 -13.35
CA ASP A 36 18.94 0.23 -12.39
C ASP A 36 18.35 0.66 -11.04
N VAL A 37 17.11 0.27 -10.77
CA VAL A 37 16.45 0.52 -9.49
C VAL A 37 16.92 -0.55 -8.51
N ASN A 38 17.30 -0.16 -7.30
CA ASN A 38 17.83 -1.10 -6.30
C ASN A 38 16.70 -1.98 -5.74
N LEU A 39 16.45 -3.10 -6.40
CA LEU A 39 15.47 -4.10 -6.02
C LEU A 39 16.13 -5.22 -5.23
N THR A 40 15.44 -5.72 -4.21
CA THR A 40 15.89 -6.88 -3.45
C THR A 40 15.17 -8.12 -3.96
N GLU A 41 15.90 -9.19 -4.25
CA GLU A 41 15.35 -10.39 -4.87
C GLU A 41 15.60 -11.64 -4.01
N PHE A 42 14.70 -12.61 -4.11
CA PHE A 42 14.84 -13.94 -3.55
C PHE A 42 14.49 -15.01 -4.58
N SER A 43 15.36 -16.00 -4.72
CA SER A 43 15.12 -17.24 -5.46
C SER A 43 15.89 -18.37 -4.81
N GLU A 44 15.40 -19.61 -4.92
CA GLU A 44 16.06 -20.80 -4.39
C GLU A 44 16.35 -21.76 -5.56
N PRO A 45 17.60 -22.20 -5.77
CA PRO A 45 17.94 -23.10 -6.86
C PRO A 45 17.09 -24.38 -6.88
N GLY A 46 16.47 -24.66 -8.02
CA GLY A 46 15.62 -25.84 -8.23
C GLY A 46 14.18 -25.69 -7.76
N ILE A 47 13.79 -24.55 -7.19
CA ILE A 47 12.43 -24.21 -6.81
C ILE A 47 11.91 -23.11 -7.75
N PHE A 48 10.64 -23.22 -8.14
CA PHE A 48 9.99 -22.34 -9.11
C PHE A 48 8.53 -22.10 -8.69
N ASN A 49 7.82 -21.26 -9.44
CA ASN A 49 6.39 -21.01 -9.28
C ASN A 49 6.03 -20.39 -7.92
N TYR A 50 6.73 -19.32 -7.57
CA TYR A 50 6.39 -18.48 -6.42
C TYR A 50 5.06 -17.79 -6.72
N SER A 51 3.99 -18.23 -6.06
CA SER A 51 2.63 -17.87 -6.47
C SER A 51 1.68 -17.58 -5.31
N THR A 52 2.11 -17.84 -4.08
CA THR A 52 1.33 -17.52 -2.89
C THR A 52 2.21 -16.72 -1.94
N LEU A 53 1.78 -15.49 -1.62
CA LEU A 53 2.43 -14.63 -0.64
C LEU A 53 1.49 -14.38 0.54
N LEU A 54 2.02 -14.42 1.75
CA LEU A 54 1.29 -14.07 2.96
C LEU A 54 2.19 -13.20 3.85
N LEU A 55 1.76 -11.95 4.08
CA LEU A 55 2.42 -11.05 5.02
C LEU A 55 1.95 -11.30 6.45
N ASN A 56 2.90 -11.29 7.37
CA ASN A 56 2.64 -11.16 8.80
C ASN A 56 3.49 -10.00 9.33
N GLU A 57 2.90 -8.80 9.36
CA GLU A 57 3.59 -7.57 9.74
C GLU A 57 3.99 -7.59 11.22
N ASP A 58 3.16 -8.17 12.09
CA ASP A 58 3.46 -8.29 13.54
C ASP A 58 4.72 -9.11 13.82
N LYS A 59 5.02 -10.09 12.94
CA LYS A 59 6.22 -10.94 13.04
C LYS A 59 7.39 -10.47 12.18
N ASP A 60 7.26 -9.37 11.42
CA ASP A 60 8.25 -8.92 10.42
C ASP A 60 8.61 -10.05 9.42
N VAL A 61 7.60 -10.77 8.92
CA VAL A 61 7.77 -11.97 8.08
C VAL A 61 6.93 -11.92 6.80
N LEU A 62 7.54 -12.37 5.71
CA LEU A 62 6.84 -12.74 4.47
C LEU A 62 6.92 -14.27 4.29
N TYR A 63 5.77 -14.93 4.30
CA TYR A 63 5.66 -16.33 3.95
C TYR A 63 5.44 -16.49 2.45
N VAL A 64 6.13 -17.47 1.85
CA VAL A 64 6.11 -17.69 0.40
C VAL A 64 5.83 -19.15 0.09
N GLY A 65 4.72 -19.43 -0.59
CA GLY A 65 4.38 -20.72 -1.16
C GLY A 65 4.87 -20.82 -2.61
N ALA A 66 5.67 -21.87 -2.88
CA ALA A 66 6.22 -22.16 -4.19
C ALA A 66 5.96 -23.63 -4.57
N ARG A 67 6.53 -24.11 -5.68
CA ARG A 67 6.48 -25.53 -6.04
C ARG A 67 7.35 -26.37 -5.08
N GLU A 68 6.71 -27.28 -4.38
CA GLU A 68 7.28 -28.22 -3.38
C GLU A 68 7.94 -27.59 -2.16
N ALA A 69 7.77 -26.27 -1.94
CA ALA A 69 8.45 -25.57 -0.86
C ALA A 69 7.64 -24.42 -0.29
N ILE A 70 7.83 -24.18 1.00
CA ILE A 70 7.33 -23.01 1.73
C ILE A 70 8.53 -22.33 2.39
N PHE A 71 8.61 -21.01 2.27
CA PHE A 71 9.70 -20.20 2.82
C PHE A 71 9.17 -19.19 3.83
N GLU A 72 10.01 -18.90 4.82
CA GLU A 72 9.87 -17.75 5.70
C GLU A 72 10.99 -16.76 5.38
N LEU A 73 10.63 -15.59 4.86
CA LEU A 73 11.57 -14.54 4.50
C LEU A 73 11.45 -13.36 5.47
N SER A 74 12.54 -12.61 5.62
CA SER A 74 12.49 -11.32 6.31
C SER A 74 11.71 -10.31 5.47
N MET A 75 10.69 -9.70 6.06
CA MET A 75 9.90 -8.65 5.42
C MET A 75 10.75 -7.42 5.06
N LYS A 76 11.75 -7.09 5.89
CA LYS A 76 12.64 -5.92 5.67
C LYS A 76 13.64 -6.16 4.53
N ASN A 77 14.01 -7.41 4.28
CA ASN A 77 14.96 -7.78 3.23
C ASN A 77 14.68 -9.23 2.79
N VAL A 78 13.98 -9.40 1.67
CA VAL A 78 13.53 -10.72 1.20
C VAL A 78 14.67 -11.67 0.83
N SER A 79 15.88 -11.15 0.56
CA SER A 79 17.05 -12.02 0.32
C SER A 79 17.46 -12.81 1.57
N VAL A 80 17.00 -12.40 2.76
CA VAL A 80 17.24 -13.09 4.03
C VAL A 80 16.15 -14.14 4.26
N LYS A 81 16.45 -15.38 3.88
CA LYS A 81 15.66 -16.58 4.22
C LYS A 81 15.85 -16.94 5.69
N LYS A 82 14.78 -16.85 6.49
CA LYS A 82 14.74 -17.27 7.90
C LYS A 82 14.60 -18.79 8.01
N ASN A 83 13.59 -19.37 7.35
CA ASN A 83 13.29 -20.80 7.41
C ASN A 83 12.79 -21.35 6.06
N LYS A 84 12.81 -22.68 5.91
CA LYS A 84 12.34 -23.42 4.72
C LYS A 84 11.74 -24.76 5.11
N VAL A 85 10.62 -25.12 4.51
CA VAL A 85 10.07 -26.47 4.48
C VAL A 85 9.97 -26.95 3.05
N ILE A 86 10.37 -28.21 2.84
CA ILE A 86 10.18 -28.92 1.57
C ILE A 86 9.00 -29.88 1.74
N TRP A 87 8.01 -29.78 0.86
CA TRP A 87 6.79 -30.60 0.87
C TRP A 87 6.56 -31.25 -0.49
N LYS A 88 7.39 -32.26 -0.76
CA LYS A 88 7.37 -33.03 -2.02
C LYS A 88 6.26 -34.06 -2.06
N VAL A 89 5.91 -34.47 -3.27
CA VAL A 89 4.99 -35.58 -3.52
C VAL A 89 5.74 -36.91 -3.41
N PRO A 90 5.20 -37.93 -2.72
CA PRO A 90 5.76 -39.28 -2.75
C PRO A 90 5.76 -39.90 -4.16
N ASP A 91 6.78 -40.70 -4.48
CA ASP A 91 6.92 -41.33 -5.81
C ASP A 91 5.71 -42.17 -6.24
N THR A 92 4.99 -42.74 -5.28
CA THR A 92 3.76 -43.50 -5.52
C THR A 92 2.67 -42.61 -6.12
N HIS A 93 2.45 -41.42 -5.56
CA HIS A 93 1.45 -40.46 -6.02
C HIS A 93 1.87 -39.83 -7.37
N ILE A 94 3.16 -39.56 -7.55
CA ILE A 94 3.72 -39.12 -8.85
C ILE A 94 3.41 -40.15 -9.93
N THR A 95 3.68 -41.44 -9.66
CA THR A 95 3.41 -42.52 -10.61
C THR A 95 1.93 -42.63 -10.95
N MET A 96 1.04 -42.52 -9.96
CA MET A 96 -0.41 -42.50 -10.18
C MET A 96 -0.87 -41.30 -11.02
N CYS A 97 -0.26 -40.13 -10.83
CA CYS A 97 -0.55 -38.93 -11.63
C CYS A 97 -0.13 -39.11 -13.09
N ILE A 98 1.06 -39.66 -13.34
CA ILE A 98 1.55 -39.97 -14.70
C ILE A 98 0.65 -40.98 -15.40
N GLN A 99 0.18 -42.00 -14.68
CA GLN A 99 -0.78 -42.98 -15.23
C GLN A 99 -2.11 -42.35 -15.66
N LYS A 100 -2.46 -41.17 -15.15
CA LYS A 100 -3.61 -40.36 -15.59
C LYS A 100 -3.28 -39.44 -16.77
N GLY A 101 -2.09 -39.55 -17.36
CA GLY A 101 -1.68 -38.80 -18.55
C GLY A 101 -1.12 -37.40 -18.29
N LYS A 102 -0.72 -37.09 -17.05
CA LYS A 102 -0.15 -35.79 -16.65
C LYS A 102 1.38 -35.82 -16.70
N SER A 103 2.01 -34.67 -16.93
CA SER A 103 3.48 -34.55 -17.03
C SER A 103 4.16 -34.74 -15.66
N LYS A 104 5.24 -35.54 -15.63
CA LYS A 104 6.03 -35.74 -14.41
C LYS A 104 6.77 -34.46 -14.01
N GLU A 105 7.24 -33.70 -14.99
CA GLU A 105 8.16 -32.57 -14.83
C GLU A 105 7.44 -31.29 -14.41
N THR A 106 6.15 -31.16 -14.75
CA THR A 106 5.37 -29.93 -14.57
C THR A 106 4.13 -30.17 -13.72
N ASP A 107 3.27 -31.11 -14.10
CA ASP A 107 1.96 -31.32 -13.52
C ASP A 107 2.00 -32.08 -12.18
N CYS A 108 2.75 -33.19 -12.13
CA CYS A 108 2.72 -34.16 -11.02
C CYS A 108 3.61 -33.76 -9.83
N LEU A 109 3.61 -32.48 -9.49
CA LEU A 109 4.34 -31.89 -8.36
C LEU A 109 3.36 -31.26 -7.37
N ASN A 110 3.88 -30.84 -6.21
CA ASN A 110 3.05 -30.15 -5.21
C ASN A 110 3.18 -28.63 -5.37
N TYR A 111 2.14 -27.96 -5.86
CA TYR A 111 2.11 -26.50 -5.91
C TYR A 111 1.34 -25.98 -4.71
N ILE A 112 1.99 -25.18 -3.86
CA ILE A 112 1.32 -24.54 -2.72
C ILE A 112 0.33 -23.50 -3.25
N ARG A 113 -0.92 -23.60 -2.82
CA ARG A 113 -2.03 -22.73 -3.25
C ARG A 113 -2.65 -21.99 -2.09
N VAL A 114 -2.83 -22.68 -0.97
CA VAL A 114 -3.37 -22.08 0.25
C VAL A 114 -2.22 -21.89 1.23
N LEU A 115 -2.06 -20.67 1.72
CA LEU A 115 -1.15 -20.29 2.78
C LEU A 115 -1.84 -19.18 3.57
N GLN A 116 -2.42 -19.54 4.71
CA GLN A 116 -3.27 -18.64 5.49
C GLN A 116 -2.92 -18.72 6.98
N VAL A 117 -3.04 -17.61 7.71
CA VAL A 117 -2.92 -17.62 9.18
C VAL A 117 -4.11 -18.36 9.76
N PHE A 118 -3.88 -19.47 10.46
CA PHE A 118 -4.93 -20.22 11.13
C PHE A 118 -5.15 -19.71 12.55
N ASP A 119 -4.06 -19.57 13.29
CA ASP A 119 -3.98 -18.95 14.61
C ASP A 119 -2.62 -18.25 14.76
N ASP A 120 -2.36 -17.65 15.94
CA ASP A 120 -1.14 -16.90 16.23
C ASP A 120 0.15 -17.71 15.98
N ASN A 121 0.11 -19.04 16.02
CA ASN A 121 1.27 -19.92 16.00
C ASN A 121 1.28 -20.94 14.84
N THR A 122 0.25 -20.92 14.00
CA THR A 122 0.00 -21.96 13.00
C THR A 122 -0.49 -21.37 11.70
N LEU A 123 0.09 -21.80 10.58
CA LEU A 123 -0.43 -21.53 9.24
C LEU A 123 -1.18 -22.75 8.72
N TYR A 124 -2.32 -22.52 8.07
CA TYR A 124 -3.01 -23.54 7.29
C TYR A 124 -2.46 -23.54 5.86
N VAL A 125 -1.99 -24.70 5.40
CA VAL A 125 -1.34 -24.84 4.09
C VAL A 125 -1.94 -25.96 3.27
N CYS A 126 -2.18 -25.71 1.99
CA CYS A 126 -2.63 -26.73 1.05
C CYS A 126 -1.86 -26.63 -0.27
N GLY A 127 -1.67 -27.78 -0.91
CA GLY A 127 -1.11 -27.84 -2.25
C GLY A 127 -1.76 -28.89 -3.14
N THR A 128 -1.53 -28.75 -4.45
CA THR A 128 -2.11 -29.62 -5.50
C THR A 128 -1.68 -31.08 -5.37
N HIS A 129 -0.50 -31.31 -4.78
CA HIS A 129 0.08 -32.60 -4.44
C HIS A 129 -0.12 -33.68 -5.53
N ALA A 130 0.31 -33.38 -6.77
CA ALA A 130 0.15 -34.22 -7.96
C ALA A 130 -1.31 -34.63 -8.25
N PHE A 131 -2.21 -33.63 -8.36
CA PHE A 131 -3.64 -33.84 -8.61
C PHE A 131 -4.34 -34.67 -7.53
N GLN A 132 -3.87 -34.54 -6.29
CA GLN A 132 -4.50 -35.08 -5.09
C GLN A 132 -4.40 -34.04 -3.99
N PRO A 133 -5.21 -32.97 -4.00
CA PRO A 133 -5.04 -31.86 -3.08
C PRO A 133 -4.96 -32.31 -1.63
N VAL A 134 -3.93 -31.87 -0.91
CA VAL A 134 -3.72 -32.17 0.52
C VAL A 134 -3.51 -30.86 1.27
N CYS A 135 -4.08 -30.79 2.46
CA CYS A 135 -3.84 -29.71 3.42
C CYS A 135 -3.11 -30.23 4.67
N ASP A 136 -2.38 -29.35 5.34
CA ASP A 136 -1.67 -29.62 6.59
C ASP A 136 -1.49 -28.31 7.38
N TYR A 137 -0.91 -28.40 8.56
CA TYR A 137 -0.64 -27.27 9.46
C TYR A 137 0.87 -27.04 9.58
N LEU A 138 1.31 -25.81 9.39
CA LEU A 138 2.70 -25.39 9.59
C LEU A 138 2.81 -24.68 10.94
N VAL A 139 3.46 -25.33 11.92
CA VAL A 139 3.61 -24.79 13.27
C VAL A 139 4.79 -23.84 13.40
N ASN A 140 4.85 -23.06 14.48
CA ASN A 140 5.93 -22.11 14.79
C ASN A 140 7.37 -22.63 14.67
N SER A 141 7.61 -23.94 14.81
CA SER A 141 8.95 -24.53 14.56
C SER A 141 9.33 -24.60 13.07
N PHE A 142 8.47 -24.06 12.21
CA PHE A 142 8.51 -24.12 10.75
C PHE A 142 8.63 -25.56 10.24
N LYS A 143 7.75 -26.42 10.75
CA LYS A 143 7.60 -27.83 10.38
C LYS A 143 6.13 -28.14 10.15
N LEU A 144 5.85 -29.04 9.22
CA LEU A 144 4.50 -29.56 9.01
C LEU A 144 4.15 -30.51 10.15
N GLU A 145 2.89 -30.48 10.61
CA GLU A 145 2.41 -31.40 11.63
C GLU A 145 2.21 -32.83 11.13
N GLU A 146 2.22 -33.03 9.80
CA GLU A 146 1.92 -34.31 9.14
C GLU A 146 0.50 -34.80 9.43
N LYS A 147 -0.41 -33.88 9.80
CA LYS A 147 -1.85 -34.15 9.98
C LYS A 147 -2.59 -33.90 8.68
N GLN A 148 -2.22 -34.67 7.66
CA GLN A 148 -2.72 -34.46 6.31
C GLN A 148 -4.24 -34.61 6.24
N GLU A 149 -4.89 -33.57 5.74
CA GLU A 149 -6.33 -33.52 5.46
C GLU A 149 -6.59 -33.58 3.95
N ASP A 150 -7.75 -34.14 3.57
CA ASP A 150 -8.23 -34.03 2.19
C ASP A 150 -8.42 -32.53 1.83
N GLY A 151 -7.72 -32.11 0.77
CA GLY A 151 -7.74 -30.76 0.23
C GLY A 151 -8.84 -30.52 -0.80
N ARG A 152 -9.65 -31.54 -1.13
CA ARG A 152 -10.71 -31.42 -2.14
C ARG A 152 -11.70 -30.31 -1.81
N GLY A 153 -11.85 -29.37 -2.74
CA GLY A 153 -12.70 -28.19 -2.57
C GLY A 153 -12.08 -27.08 -1.71
N LYS A 154 -10.95 -27.33 -1.04
CA LYS A 154 -10.13 -26.32 -0.33
C LYS A 154 -9.00 -25.77 -1.21
N CYS A 155 -8.47 -26.62 -2.09
CA CYS A 155 -7.36 -26.36 -2.99
C CYS A 155 -7.65 -26.97 -4.38
N SER A 156 -7.08 -26.39 -5.44
CA SER A 156 -7.19 -26.92 -6.80
C SER A 156 -6.40 -28.23 -6.99
N PHE A 157 -6.82 -29.04 -7.96
CA PHE A 157 -6.12 -30.27 -8.37
C PHE A 157 -4.99 -29.95 -9.34
N ASP A 158 -5.31 -29.11 -10.32
CA ASP A 158 -4.40 -28.69 -11.38
C ASP A 158 -3.72 -27.36 -10.98
N PRO A 159 -2.40 -27.19 -11.17
CA PRO A 159 -1.74 -25.92 -10.94
C PRO A 159 -2.23 -24.76 -11.86
N GLU A 160 -2.87 -25.06 -12.99
CA GLU A 160 -3.40 -24.01 -13.88
C GLU A 160 -4.87 -23.66 -13.58
N GLN A 161 -5.54 -24.46 -12.74
CA GLN A 161 -6.91 -24.16 -12.31
C GLN A 161 -6.94 -22.91 -11.44
N SER A 162 -7.89 -22.03 -11.75
CA SER A 162 -8.20 -20.86 -10.93
C SER A 162 -8.61 -21.27 -9.52
N PHE A 163 -8.17 -20.54 -8.51
CA PHE A 163 -8.55 -20.77 -7.13
C PHE A 163 -8.57 -19.45 -6.36
N THR A 164 -9.32 -19.42 -5.27
CA THR A 164 -9.21 -18.38 -4.25
C THR A 164 -9.53 -18.96 -2.88
N ALA A 165 -8.91 -18.43 -1.83
CA ALA A 165 -9.22 -18.82 -0.47
C ALA A 165 -8.91 -17.70 0.53
N VAL A 166 -9.74 -17.60 1.57
CA VAL A 166 -9.54 -16.69 2.71
C VAL A 166 -9.86 -17.41 4.02
N MET A 167 -9.02 -17.21 5.03
CA MET A 167 -9.27 -17.72 6.38
C MET A 167 -10.00 -16.65 7.21
N VAL A 168 -11.11 -17.01 7.83
CA VAL A 168 -11.91 -16.10 8.65
C VAL A 168 -12.30 -16.83 9.93
N ASP A 169 -11.79 -16.35 11.07
CA ASP A 169 -12.09 -16.89 12.40
C ASP A 169 -11.83 -18.41 12.53
N GLY A 170 -10.75 -18.89 11.90
CA GLY A 170 -10.37 -20.31 11.90
C GLY A 170 -11.15 -21.19 10.92
N GLU A 171 -12.00 -20.60 10.07
CA GLU A 171 -12.74 -21.30 9.02
C GLU A 171 -12.23 -20.88 7.63
N LEU A 172 -12.00 -21.87 6.76
CA LEU A 172 -11.49 -21.63 5.41
C LEU A 172 -12.64 -21.50 4.42
N TYR A 173 -12.74 -20.33 3.81
CA TYR A 173 -13.64 -20.03 2.71
C TYR A 173 -12.86 -20.16 1.40
N SER A 174 -13.38 -20.93 0.44
CA SER A 174 -12.66 -21.27 -0.80
C SER A 174 -13.57 -21.27 -2.02
N GLY A 175 -13.00 -20.91 -3.17
CA GLY A 175 -13.59 -21.04 -4.49
C GLY A 175 -12.61 -21.76 -5.41
N THR A 176 -12.95 -22.96 -5.88
CA THR A 176 -12.06 -23.79 -6.71
C THR A 176 -12.86 -24.87 -7.47
N ALA A 177 -12.15 -25.79 -8.13
CA ALA A 177 -12.72 -27.02 -8.66
C ALA A 177 -12.72 -28.15 -7.63
N TYR A 178 -13.82 -28.90 -7.55
CA TYR A 178 -14.02 -30.01 -6.62
C TYR A 178 -13.49 -31.35 -7.16
N ASN A 179 -13.22 -31.45 -8.47
CA ASN A 179 -12.79 -32.69 -9.11
C ASN A 179 -11.54 -32.52 -9.98
N PHE A 180 -10.94 -33.65 -10.36
CA PHE A 180 -9.70 -33.71 -11.14
C PHE A 180 -9.79 -32.98 -12.48
N LEU A 181 -10.95 -33.01 -13.14
CA LEU A 181 -11.13 -32.45 -14.49
C LEU A 181 -11.39 -30.94 -14.49
N GLY A 182 -11.64 -30.32 -13.33
CA GLY A 182 -12.03 -28.91 -13.26
C GLY A 182 -13.49 -28.63 -13.61
N SER A 183 -14.31 -29.66 -13.83
CA SER A 183 -15.69 -29.50 -14.32
C SER A 183 -16.71 -29.23 -13.23
N GLU A 184 -16.35 -29.46 -11.96
CA GLU A 184 -17.23 -29.25 -10.80
C GLU A 184 -16.79 -28.04 -9.98
N PRO A 185 -17.28 -26.82 -10.29
CA PRO A 185 -16.94 -25.64 -9.50
C PRO A 185 -17.63 -25.66 -8.15
N ILE A 186 -16.94 -25.16 -7.13
CA ILE A 186 -17.44 -25.10 -5.77
C ILE A 186 -17.02 -23.80 -5.09
N ILE A 187 -17.96 -23.14 -4.42
CA ILE A 187 -17.64 -22.19 -3.34
C ILE A 187 -18.05 -22.86 -2.03
N SER A 188 -17.13 -22.98 -1.09
CA SER A 188 -17.37 -23.71 0.16
C SER A 188 -16.72 -23.09 1.39
N ARG A 189 -17.23 -23.48 2.56
CA ARG A 189 -16.63 -23.22 3.86
C ARG A 189 -16.28 -24.53 4.53
N TYR A 190 -15.00 -24.70 4.80
CA TYR A 190 -14.49 -25.74 5.68
C TYR A 190 -14.33 -25.18 7.10
N SER A 191 -14.80 -25.95 8.07
CA SER A 191 -14.67 -25.65 9.49
C SER A 191 -14.32 -26.94 10.23
N PRO A 192 -13.36 -26.92 11.17
CA PRO A 192 -13.05 -28.10 11.99
C PRO A 192 -14.24 -28.55 12.85
N SER A 193 -15.14 -27.62 13.20
CA SER A 193 -16.24 -27.84 14.16
C SER A 193 -17.61 -27.98 13.51
N GLN A 194 -17.75 -27.62 12.23
CA GLN A 194 -19.03 -27.60 11.53
C GLN A 194 -18.99 -28.42 10.23
N SER A 195 -20.15 -28.84 9.75
CA SER A 195 -20.24 -29.52 8.45
C SER A 195 -19.91 -28.59 7.30
N LEU A 196 -19.25 -29.11 6.26
CA LEU A 196 -19.01 -28.41 5.00
C LEU A 196 -20.29 -27.75 4.46
N LEU A 197 -20.26 -26.43 4.31
CA LEU A 197 -21.24 -25.69 3.50
C LEU A 197 -20.68 -25.44 2.12
N ARG A 198 -21.53 -25.59 1.10
CA ARG A 198 -21.11 -25.46 -0.30
C ARG A 198 -22.22 -24.96 -1.20
N THR A 199 -21.85 -24.52 -2.40
CA THR A 199 -22.80 -24.20 -3.46
C THR A 199 -23.56 -25.43 -3.97
N GLU A 200 -24.69 -25.19 -4.62
CA GLU A 200 -25.35 -26.23 -5.41
C GLU A 200 -24.62 -26.52 -6.71
N TYR A 201 -24.61 -27.79 -7.12
CA TYR A 201 -24.02 -28.19 -8.39
C TYR A 201 -25.04 -27.93 -9.50
N SER A 202 -25.09 -26.68 -9.94
CA SER A 202 -26.02 -26.18 -10.94
C SER A 202 -25.40 -25.00 -11.67
N THR A 203 -25.57 -24.94 -12.99
CA THR A 203 -25.13 -23.80 -13.83
C THR A 203 -25.79 -22.48 -13.44
N SER A 204 -26.90 -22.52 -12.72
CA SER A 204 -27.53 -21.31 -12.15
C SER A 204 -26.67 -20.67 -11.07
N TRP A 205 -25.97 -21.49 -10.30
CA TRP A 205 -25.12 -21.06 -9.20
C TRP A 205 -23.73 -20.69 -9.69
N LEU A 206 -23.08 -21.59 -10.43
CA LEU A 206 -21.74 -21.41 -10.99
C LEU A 206 -21.68 -22.07 -12.36
N ASN A 207 -21.26 -21.34 -13.39
CA ASN A 207 -21.20 -21.86 -14.76
C ASN A 207 -19.80 -21.70 -15.36
N GLU A 208 -18.95 -22.72 -15.20
CA GLU A 208 -17.53 -22.68 -15.60
C GLU A 208 -16.80 -21.42 -15.08
N PRO A 209 -16.80 -21.15 -13.76
CA PRO A 209 -16.13 -19.97 -13.21
C PRO A 209 -14.61 -20.11 -13.20
N SER A 210 -13.94 -18.99 -13.45
CA SER A 210 -12.54 -18.73 -13.13
C SER A 210 -12.46 -17.83 -11.90
N PHE A 211 -12.07 -18.39 -10.76
CA PHE A 211 -11.99 -17.69 -9.48
C PHE A 211 -10.78 -16.75 -9.41
N VAL A 212 -10.98 -15.55 -8.86
CA VAL A 212 -9.96 -14.49 -8.83
C VAL A 212 -9.61 -14.11 -7.40
N TYR A 213 -10.61 -13.71 -6.60
CA TYR A 213 -10.35 -13.16 -5.27
C TYR A 213 -11.49 -13.46 -4.32
N ALA A 214 -11.18 -13.56 -3.03
CA ALA A 214 -12.17 -13.69 -1.98
C ALA A 214 -11.64 -13.05 -0.69
N ASP A 215 -12.49 -12.32 0.01
CA ASP A 215 -12.14 -11.70 1.29
C ASP A 215 -13.40 -11.36 2.10
N VAL A 216 -13.21 -11.14 3.39
CA VAL A 216 -14.25 -10.76 4.35
C VAL A 216 -14.35 -9.24 4.47
N ILE A 217 -15.59 -8.75 4.44
CA ILE A 217 -15.94 -7.40 4.90
C ILE A 217 -16.71 -7.54 6.22
N ARG A 218 -16.13 -6.95 7.27
CA ARG A 218 -16.58 -7.09 8.65
C ARG A 218 -17.65 -6.06 9.00
N GLU A 219 -18.83 -6.21 8.41
CA GLU A 219 -19.96 -5.28 8.59
C GLU A 219 -20.58 -5.33 9.99
N SER A 220 -20.33 -6.40 10.75
CA SER A 220 -20.83 -6.53 12.12
C SER A 220 -20.25 -5.48 13.07
N LYS A 221 -19.05 -4.96 12.77
CA LYS A 221 -18.44 -3.87 13.55
C LYS A 221 -19.31 -2.61 13.41
N ASN A 222 -19.84 -2.13 14.53
CA ASN A 222 -20.72 -0.96 14.63
C ASN A 222 -22.09 -1.10 13.92
N SER A 223 -22.56 -2.33 13.64
CA SER A 223 -23.89 -2.54 13.04
C SER A 223 -25.02 -2.31 14.05
N ALA A 224 -25.81 -1.25 13.84
CA ALA A 224 -27.02 -1.00 14.63
C ALA A 224 -28.10 -2.08 14.45
N ASP A 225 -28.15 -2.68 13.25
CA ASP A 225 -29.16 -3.68 12.88
C ASP A 225 -28.71 -5.12 13.20
N GLY A 226 -27.51 -5.29 13.77
CA GLY A 226 -26.94 -6.59 14.12
C GLY A 226 -26.68 -7.46 12.89
N GLU A 227 -26.25 -6.83 11.79
CA GLU A 227 -25.81 -7.52 10.57
C GLU A 227 -24.55 -8.35 10.80
N ASP A 228 -24.43 -9.39 9.98
CA ASP A 228 -23.32 -10.34 10.03
C ASP A 228 -22.23 -9.95 9.04
N ASP A 229 -21.02 -10.45 9.29
CA ASP A 229 -19.90 -10.33 8.35
C ASP A 229 -20.25 -11.07 7.05
N LYS A 230 -19.77 -10.56 5.91
CA LYS A 230 -20.02 -11.15 4.60
C LYS A 230 -18.70 -11.51 3.92
N ILE A 231 -18.69 -12.66 3.27
CA ILE A 231 -17.55 -13.13 2.46
C ILE A 231 -17.88 -12.87 1.01
N TYR A 232 -17.07 -12.06 0.34
CA TYR A 232 -17.24 -11.74 -1.06
C TYR A 232 -16.33 -12.61 -1.91
N TYR A 233 -16.82 -13.00 -3.09
CA TYR A 233 -16.11 -13.78 -4.09
C TYR A 233 -16.17 -13.06 -5.42
N PHE A 234 -15.04 -13.04 -6.11
CA PHE A 234 -14.89 -12.45 -7.43
C PHE A 234 -14.41 -13.52 -8.40
N PHE A 235 -15.11 -13.63 -9.53
CA PHE A 235 -14.80 -14.62 -10.55
C PHE A 235 -15.37 -14.22 -11.91
N THR A 236 -14.81 -14.76 -12.98
CA THR A 236 -15.37 -14.64 -14.33
C THR A 236 -16.06 -15.97 -14.67
N GLU A 237 -17.31 -15.98 -15.12
CA GLU A 237 -18.01 -17.22 -15.52
C GLU A 237 -18.67 -17.09 -16.88
N VAL A 238 -19.11 -18.21 -17.46
CA VAL A 238 -19.92 -18.21 -18.67
C VAL A 238 -21.33 -17.71 -18.35
N SER A 239 -21.72 -16.63 -19.02
CA SER A 239 -23.04 -16.01 -18.97
C SER A 239 -24.15 -17.02 -19.19
N VAL A 240 -25.18 -16.95 -18.35
CA VAL A 240 -26.44 -17.69 -18.57
C VAL A 240 -27.54 -16.77 -19.08
N GLU A 241 -27.40 -15.46 -18.87
CA GLU A 241 -28.42 -14.45 -19.15
C GLU A 241 -28.34 -13.79 -20.53
N TYR A 242 -27.21 -13.95 -21.23
CA TYR A 242 -27.03 -13.47 -22.60
C TYR A 242 -26.73 -14.63 -23.54
N GLU A 243 -27.40 -14.62 -24.68
CA GLU A 243 -27.10 -15.47 -25.84
C GLU A 243 -26.18 -14.68 -26.78
N PHE A 244 -25.04 -15.28 -27.16
CA PHE A 244 -24.09 -14.71 -28.12
C PHE A 244 -23.59 -15.80 -29.07
N PHE A 245 -22.91 -15.43 -30.16
CA PHE A 245 -22.40 -16.40 -31.15
C PHE A 245 -21.41 -17.43 -30.57
N GLY A 246 -20.84 -17.16 -29.39
CA GLY A 246 -20.01 -18.06 -28.62
C GLY A 246 -20.18 -17.83 -27.12
N LYS A 247 -19.36 -18.49 -26.30
CA LYS A 247 -19.36 -18.32 -24.84
C LYS A 247 -19.07 -16.85 -24.50
N LEU A 248 -20.03 -16.19 -23.84
CA LEU A 248 -19.85 -14.87 -23.27
C LEU A 248 -19.38 -15.00 -21.83
N LEU A 249 -18.24 -14.43 -21.50
CA LEU A 249 -17.72 -14.36 -20.14
C LEU A 249 -18.26 -13.11 -19.43
N ILE A 250 -18.57 -13.24 -18.15
CA ILE A 250 -19.08 -12.16 -17.30
C ILE A 250 -18.34 -12.17 -15.96
N PRO A 251 -17.79 -11.02 -15.53
CA PRO A 251 -17.28 -10.85 -14.18
C PRO A 251 -18.44 -10.83 -13.19
N ARG A 252 -18.28 -11.54 -12.08
CA ARG A 252 -19.24 -11.65 -10.99
C ARG A 252 -18.63 -11.18 -9.70
N ILE A 253 -19.47 -10.49 -8.93
CA ILE A 253 -19.31 -10.39 -7.49
C ILE A 253 -20.40 -11.26 -6.86
N ALA A 254 -20.01 -12.13 -5.95
CA ALA A 254 -20.92 -12.95 -5.15
C ALA A 254 -20.64 -12.75 -3.67
N ARG A 255 -21.61 -13.08 -2.83
CA ARG A 255 -21.43 -13.04 -1.38
C ARG A 255 -22.18 -14.16 -0.66
N VAL A 256 -21.69 -14.48 0.54
CA VAL A 256 -22.36 -15.33 1.55
C VAL A 256 -22.21 -14.68 2.92
N CYS A 257 -23.12 -14.98 3.85
CA CYS A 257 -23.01 -14.53 5.23
C CYS A 257 -22.14 -15.49 6.05
N LYS A 258 -21.27 -14.96 6.90
CA LYS A 258 -20.34 -15.75 7.70
C LYS A 258 -21.07 -16.76 8.61
N GLY A 259 -22.16 -16.35 9.24
CA GLY A 259 -22.98 -17.13 10.16
C GLY A 259 -24.03 -18.04 9.51
N ASP A 260 -23.98 -18.24 8.18
CA ASP A 260 -24.84 -19.21 7.52
C ASP A 260 -24.50 -20.63 7.99
N LEU A 261 -25.52 -21.44 8.24
CA LEU A 261 -25.43 -22.83 8.72
C LEU A 261 -26.10 -23.81 7.74
N GLY A 262 -26.58 -23.32 6.60
CA GLY A 262 -27.46 -24.06 5.70
C GLY A 262 -28.91 -24.05 6.16
N GLY A 263 -29.76 -24.78 5.43
CA GLY A 263 -31.17 -24.92 5.76
C GLY A 263 -31.50 -26.27 6.41
N GLN A 264 -32.57 -26.31 7.20
CA GLN A 264 -32.98 -27.50 7.95
C GLN A 264 -33.53 -28.63 7.07
N ARG A 265 -34.26 -28.29 5.99
CA ARG A 265 -34.90 -29.23 5.06
C ARG A 265 -34.47 -28.97 3.63
N THR A 266 -34.75 -27.76 3.16
CA THR A 266 -34.23 -27.24 1.89
C THR A 266 -32.81 -26.73 2.09
N LEU A 267 -31.90 -26.92 1.11
CA LEU A 267 -30.50 -26.46 1.19
C LEU A 267 -29.72 -27.00 2.40
N GLN A 268 -29.93 -28.28 2.74
CA GLN A 268 -29.12 -28.96 3.76
C GLN A 268 -27.64 -29.00 3.36
N LYS A 269 -26.77 -28.49 4.23
CA LYS A 269 -25.32 -28.37 3.97
C LYS A 269 -25.00 -27.52 2.73
N LYS A 270 -25.89 -26.59 2.36
CA LYS A 270 -25.74 -25.69 1.22
C LYS A 270 -25.95 -24.26 1.67
N TRP A 271 -25.32 -23.31 0.99
CA TRP A 271 -25.51 -21.89 1.31
C TRP A 271 -26.98 -21.49 1.19
N THR A 272 -27.50 -20.77 2.17
CA THR A 272 -28.82 -20.12 2.12
C THR A 272 -28.72 -18.64 1.77
N THR A 273 -27.49 -18.11 1.80
CA THR A 273 -27.16 -16.69 1.63
C THR A 273 -26.38 -16.39 0.36
N PHE A 274 -26.10 -17.39 -0.48
CA PHE A 274 -25.36 -17.22 -1.73
C PHE A 274 -26.17 -16.42 -2.76
N LEU A 275 -25.65 -15.25 -3.13
CA LEU A 275 -26.13 -14.44 -4.25
C LEU A 275 -24.95 -14.01 -5.11
N LYS A 276 -25.19 -13.81 -6.40
CA LYS A 276 -24.24 -13.19 -7.33
C LYS A 276 -24.90 -12.11 -8.19
N ALA A 277 -24.11 -11.11 -8.57
CA ALA A 277 -24.49 -10.04 -9.48
C ALA A 277 -23.40 -9.85 -10.55
N LYS A 278 -23.80 -9.27 -11.70
CA LYS A 278 -22.86 -8.84 -12.74
C LYS A 278 -22.01 -7.68 -12.21
N LEU A 279 -20.69 -7.77 -12.37
CA LEU A 279 -19.75 -6.70 -12.08
C LEU A 279 -19.33 -6.03 -13.40
N VAL A 280 -19.73 -4.77 -13.61
CA VAL A 280 -19.61 -4.10 -14.91
C VAL A 280 -18.37 -3.22 -14.97
N CYS A 281 -17.50 -3.46 -15.95
CA CYS A 281 -16.47 -2.51 -16.35
C CYS A 281 -16.56 -2.29 -17.88
N SER A 282 -17.00 -1.11 -18.31
CA SER A 282 -17.25 -0.81 -19.71
C SER A 282 -17.06 0.67 -20.03
N MET A 283 -16.94 0.99 -21.32
CA MET A 283 -16.99 2.34 -21.87
C MET A 283 -18.28 2.47 -22.68
N PRO A 284 -19.39 2.93 -22.08
CA PRO A 284 -20.68 3.02 -22.76
C PRO A 284 -20.64 3.83 -24.05
N GLU A 285 -19.91 4.94 -24.04
CA GLU A 285 -19.77 5.85 -25.21
C GLU A 285 -19.12 5.18 -26.42
N LEU A 286 -18.25 4.19 -26.18
CA LEU A 286 -17.55 3.44 -27.22
C LEU A 286 -18.16 2.05 -27.46
N ASN A 287 -19.25 1.70 -26.78
CA ASN A 287 -19.83 0.34 -26.76
C ASN A 287 -18.79 -0.76 -26.49
N PHE A 288 -17.80 -0.47 -25.65
CA PHE A 288 -16.69 -1.39 -25.35
C PHE A 288 -16.82 -1.96 -23.94
N VAL A 289 -16.53 -3.26 -23.77
CA VAL A 289 -16.70 -3.97 -22.49
C VAL A 289 -15.43 -4.73 -22.10
N PHE A 290 -15.04 -4.58 -20.84
CA PHE A 290 -14.00 -5.38 -20.20
C PHE A 290 -14.69 -6.45 -19.34
N ASN A 291 -14.79 -7.66 -19.88
CA ASN A 291 -15.65 -8.71 -19.37
C ASN A 291 -14.89 -9.92 -18.80
N VAL A 292 -13.60 -9.77 -18.55
CA VAL A 292 -12.77 -10.74 -17.83
C VAL A 292 -12.07 -10.01 -16.70
N VAL A 293 -12.34 -10.39 -15.45
CA VAL A 293 -11.62 -9.88 -14.27
C VAL A 293 -10.38 -10.74 -14.01
N HIS A 294 -9.24 -10.10 -13.71
CA HIS A 294 -7.96 -10.78 -13.43
C HIS A 294 -7.55 -10.70 -11.98
N ASP A 295 -7.79 -9.56 -11.32
CA ASP A 295 -7.46 -9.36 -9.91
C ASP A 295 -8.35 -8.31 -9.27
N VAL A 296 -8.48 -8.39 -7.94
CA VAL A 296 -9.33 -7.52 -7.12
C VAL A 296 -8.61 -7.17 -5.83
N PHE A 297 -8.65 -5.88 -5.47
CA PHE A 297 -8.15 -5.38 -4.21
C PHE A 297 -9.26 -4.66 -3.44
N ILE A 298 -9.50 -5.06 -2.19
CA ILE A 298 -10.47 -4.41 -1.30
C ILE A 298 -9.74 -3.40 -0.41
N LEU A 299 -9.88 -2.12 -0.73
CA LEU A 299 -9.37 -1.02 0.09
C LEU A 299 -10.31 -0.82 1.28
N LYS A 300 -10.03 -1.53 2.38
CA LYS A 300 -10.79 -1.47 3.63
C LYS A 300 -10.56 -0.13 4.33
N ASN A 301 -11.61 0.38 4.98
CA ASN A 301 -11.58 1.61 5.77
C ASN A 301 -12.15 1.34 7.18
N GLU A 302 -11.94 2.26 8.14
CA GLU A 302 -12.45 2.12 9.51
C GLU A 302 -13.97 1.98 9.54
N ASP A 303 -14.66 2.87 8.81
CA ASP A 303 -16.05 2.64 8.43
C ASP A 303 -16.08 1.73 7.21
N TRP A 304 -16.61 0.53 7.39
CA TRP A 304 -16.74 -0.43 6.31
C TRP A 304 -17.52 0.15 5.13
N LYS A 305 -18.47 1.07 5.34
CA LYS A 305 -19.29 1.68 4.27
C LYS A 305 -18.47 2.52 3.29
N GLU A 306 -17.28 2.95 3.70
CA GLU A 306 -16.33 3.69 2.87
C GLU A 306 -15.33 2.77 2.17
N THR A 307 -15.51 1.45 2.27
CA THR A 307 -14.69 0.46 1.54
C THR A 307 -14.89 0.60 0.03
N VAL A 308 -13.77 0.62 -0.69
CA VAL A 308 -13.76 0.66 -2.16
C VAL A 308 -13.11 -0.61 -2.69
N ILE A 309 -13.74 -1.22 -3.69
CA ILE A 309 -13.26 -2.42 -4.35
C ILE A 309 -12.66 -1.99 -5.68
N TYR A 310 -11.37 -2.22 -5.87
CA TYR A 310 -10.67 -1.99 -7.13
C TYR A 310 -10.50 -3.32 -7.86
N ALA A 311 -10.71 -3.35 -9.17
CA ALA A 311 -10.55 -4.56 -9.95
C ALA A 311 -9.97 -4.28 -11.33
N VAL A 312 -9.12 -5.20 -11.79
CA VAL A 312 -8.48 -5.18 -13.11
C VAL A 312 -9.26 -6.06 -14.07
N PHE A 313 -9.53 -5.53 -15.26
CA PHE A 313 -10.29 -6.21 -16.29
C PHE A 313 -9.58 -6.15 -17.65
N THR A 314 -9.77 -7.20 -18.46
CA THR A 314 -9.50 -7.18 -19.91
C THR A 314 -10.76 -7.54 -20.69
N SER A 315 -10.70 -7.41 -22.01
CA SER A 315 -11.77 -7.85 -22.91
C SER A 315 -11.48 -9.24 -23.47
N GLN A 316 -12.48 -10.13 -23.49
CA GLN A 316 -12.31 -11.47 -24.05
C GLN A 316 -12.08 -11.49 -25.57
N TRP A 317 -12.47 -10.41 -26.27
CA TRP A 317 -12.40 -10.32 -27.73
C TRP A 317 -11.36 -9.32 -28.24
N GLY A 318 -10.51 -8.80 -27.35
CA GLY A 318 -9.46 -7.87 -27.72
C GLY A 318 -8.19 -8.59 -28.19
N ASN A 319 -7.93 -8.60 -29.49
CA ASN A 319 -6.56 -8.73 -30.03
C ASN A 319 -5.70 -7.46 -29.79
N VAL A 320 -6.30 -6.44 -29.18
CA VAL A 320 -5.69 -5.18 -28.77
C VAL A 320 -5.56 -5.30 -27.25
N GLY A 321 -4.35 -5.44 -26.72
CA GLY A 321 -4.09 -5.70 -25.29
C GLY A 321 -4.57 -4.55 -24.40
N LEU A 322 -5.88 -4.45 -24.20
CA LEU A 322 -6.54 -3.40 -23.46
C LEU A 322 -6.85 -3.90 -22.06
N SER A 323 -6.35 -3.19 -21.06
CA SER A 323 -6.69 -3.39 -19.67
C SER A 323 -7.38 -2.16 -19.10
N ALA A 324 -8.29 -2.39 -18.15
CA ALA A 324 -8.95 -1.33 -17.42
C ALA A 324 -8.96 -1.61 -15.92
N VAL A 325 -8.95 -0.53 -15.12
CA VAL A 325 -9.18 -0.59 -13.67
C VAL A 325 -10.51 0.09 -13.39
N CYS A 326 -11.44 -0.63 -12.79
CA CYS A 326 -12.71 -0.09 -12.30
C CYS A 326 -12.73 -0.12 -10.76
N ALA A 327 -13.38 0.89 -10.16
CA ALA A 327 -13.57 1.00 -8.71
C ALA A 327 -15.07 0.90 -8.39
N TYR A 328 -15.43 0.27 -7.27
CA TYR A 328 -16.82 0.07 -6.85
C TYR A 328 -16.97 0.38 -5.36
N ASN A 329 -17.94 1.22 -5.01
CA ASN A 329 -18.26 1.47 -3.60
C ASN A 329 -19.02 0.28 -3.03
N ILE A 330 -18.65 -0.16 -1.83
CA ILE A 330 -19.37 -1.26 -1.16
C ILE A 330 -20.84 -0.92 -0.92
N SER A 331 -21.19 0.36 -0.73
CA SER A 331 -22.57 0.81 -0.60
C SER A 331 -23.43 0.52 -1.83
N SER A 332 -22.86 0.70 -3.03
CA SER A 332 -23.52 0.37 -4.31
C SER A 332 -23.68 -1.14 -4.50
N VAL A 333 -22.68 -1.92 -4.07
CA VAL A 333 -22.75 -3.38 -4.02
C VAL A 333 -23.89 -3.82 -3.10
N GLU A 334 -23.93 -3.31 -1.87
CA GLU A 334 -24.95 -3.64 -0.88
C GLU A 334 -26.35 -3.25 -1.33
N GLU A 335 -26.51 -2.13 -2.03
CA GLU A 335 -27.80 -1.73 -2.61
C GLU A 335 -28.33 -2.77 -3.59
N VAL A 336 -27.48 -3.27 -4.50
CA VAL A 336 -27.85 -4.33 -5.45
C VAL A 336 -28.26 -5.60 -4.71
N PHE A 337 -27.48 -6.06 -3.73
CA PHE A 337 -27.80 -7.30 -3.01
C PHE A 337 -29.02 -7.19 -2.08
N SER A 338 -29.22 -6.03 -1.44
CA SER A 338 -30.31 -5.81 -0.47
C SER A 338 -31.65 -5.41 -1.11
N LYS A 339 -31.63 -4.74 -2.27
CA LYS A 339 -32.84 -4.22 -2.92
C LYS A 339 -33.06 -4.73 -4.34
N GLY A 340 -32.01 -5.17 -5.01
CA GLY A 340 -32.04 -5.57 -6.42
C GLY A 340 -33.04 -6.70 -6.71
N LYS A 341 -33.49 -6.77 -7.96
CA LYS A 341 -34.39 -7.80 -8.45
C LYS A 341 -33.60 -9.06 -8.81
N TYR A 342 -34.29 -10.19 -8.73
CA TYR A 342 -33.71 -11.49 -9.06
C TYR A 342 -33.97 -11.82 -10.54
N MET A 343 -33.13 -12.66 -11.12
CA MET A 343 -33.41 -13.29 -12.41
C MET A 343 -34.09 -14.65 -12.21
N GLN A 344 -34.95 -15.03 -13.16
CA GLN A 344 -35.63 -16.32 -13.21
C GLN A 344 -35.46 -16.98 -14.58
N LYS A 345 -35.38 -18.31 -14.59
CA LYS A 345 -35.49 -19.13 -15.80
C LYS A 345 -36.94 -19.14 -16.31
N ALA A 346 -37.15 -18.64 -17.52
CA ALA A 346 -38.39 -18.76 -18.27
C ALA A 346 -38.22 -19.78 -19.40
N THR A 347 -39.12 -20.76 -19.47
CA THR A 347 -39.21 -21.68 -20.60
C THR A 347 -39.93 -20.97 -21.74
N VAL A 348 -39.24 -20.73 -22.85
CA VAL A 348 -39.85 -20.21 -24.07
C VAL A 348 -40.31 -21.40 -24.92
N GLU A 349 -41.48 -21.31 -25.54
CA GLU A 349 -42.02 -22.39 -26.38
C GLU A 349 -40.96 -22.79 -27.44
N GLN A 350 -40.65 -24.10 -27.50
CA GLN A 350 -39.55 -24.72 -28.28
C GLN A 350 -38.13 -24.67 -27.64
N SER A 351 -38.04 -25.19 -26.41
CA SER A 351 -36.87 -25.80 -25.73
C SER A 351 -35.70 -24.95 -25.24
N HIS A 352 -35.67 -23.64 -25.47
CA HIS A 352 -34.61 -22.79 -24.90
C HIS A 352 -35.04 -22.14 -23.56
N THR A 353 -34.26 -22.40 -22.51
CA THR A 353 -34.40 -21.70 -21.22
C THR A 353 -33.77 -20.31 -21.36
N LYS A 354 -34.56 -19.26 -21.16
CA LYS A 354 -34.05 -17.88 -21.10
C LYS A 354 -34.07 -17.37 -19.67
N TRP A 355 -33.15 -16.46 -19.35
CA TRP A 355 -33.17 -15.78 -18.07
C TRP A 355 -33.82 -14.41 -18.23
N VAL A 356 -34.80 -14.12 -17.38
CA VAL A 356 -35.57 -12.88 -17.40
C VAL A 356 -35.72 -12.31 -16.00
N ARG A 357 -36.06 -11.03 -15.90
CA ARG A 357 -36.35 -10.37 -14.62
C ARG A 357 -37.52 -11.04 -13.92
N TYR A 358 -37.34 -11.38 -12.64
CA TYR A 358 -38.42 -11.84 -11.78
C TYR A 358 -39.25 -10.66 -11.28
N ASN A 359 -40.51 -10.59 -11.70
CA ASN A 359 -41.46 -9.54 -11.31
C ASN A 359 -42.52 -10.03 -10.30
N GLY A 360 -42.41 -11.26 -9.81
CA GLY A 360 -43.33 -11.81 -8.83
C GLY A 360 -43.07 -11.31 -7.40
N ILE A 361 -43.80 -11.92 -6.45
CA ILE A 361 -43.69 -11.57 -5.03
C ILE A 361 -42.47 -12.25 -4.42
N ILE A 362 -41.51 -11.45 -3.95
CA ILE A 362 -40.32 -11.92 -3.23
C ILE A 362 -40.74 -12.39 -1.82
N PRO A 363 -40.34 -13.60 -1.37
CA PRO A 363 -40.62 -14.07 -0.01
C PRO A 363 -40.02 -13.18 1.09
N SER A 364 -40.60 -13.26 2.29
CA SER A 364 -40.07 -12.64 3.51
C SER A 364 -39.73 -13.73 4.54
N PRO A 365 -38.56 -13.69 5.21
CA PRO A 365 -37.47 -12.72 5.02
C PRO A 365 -36.83 -12.77 3.62
N ARG A 366 -36.13 -11.70 3.23
CA ARG A 366 -35.54 -11.57 1.87
C ARG A 366 -34.58 -12.74 1.59
N PRO A 367 -34.76 -13.49 0.50
CA PRO A 367 -33.86 -14.58 0.11
C PRO A 367 -32.42 -14.10 -0.10
N GLY A 368 -31.44 -14.77 0.50
CA GLY A 368 -30.03 -14.39 0.39
C GLY A 368 -29.55 -13.34 1.41
N ALA A 369 -30.42 -12.81 2.27
CA ALA A 369 -30.04 -11.84 3.31
C ALA A 369 -29.47 -12.54 4.56
N CYS A 370 -28.55 -11.87 5.26
CA CYS A 370 -28.05 -12.33 6.54
C CYS A 370 -29.12 -12.20 7.65
N ILE A 371 -28.99 -13.00 8.70
CA ILE A 371 -29.86 -12.91 9.87
C ILE A 371 -29.52 -11.64 10.67
N ASN A 372 -30.47 -10.70 10.72
CA ASN A 372 -30.36 -9.43 11.44
C ASN A 372 -31.30 -9.36 12.66
N ASN A 373 -31.33 -8.23 13.38
CA ASN A 373 -32.15 -8.04 14.57
C ASN A 373 -33.66 -8.21 14.31
N ASN A 374 -34.17 -7.75 13.16
CA ASN A 374 -35.58 -7.92 12.80
C ASN A 374 -35.96 -9.41 12.63
N ASN A 375 -35.08 -10.21 12.02
CA ASN A 375 -35.25 -11.65 11.91
C ASN A 375 -35.30 -12.33 13.29
N ARG A 376 -34.42 -11.92 14.21
CA ARG A 376 -34.38 -12.45 15.59
C ARG A 376 -35.66 -12.15 16.35
N ILE A 377 -36.25 -10.97 16.18
CA ILE A 377 -37.56 -10.61 16.76
C ILE A 377 -38.67 -11.52 16.23
N GLN A 378 -38.55 -12.01 14.99
CA GLN A 378 -39.47 -12.98 14.37
C GLN A 378 -39.13 -14.44 14.70
N ASN A 379 -38.30 -14.70 15.72
CA ASN A 379 -37.81 -16.02 16.12
C ASN A 379 -36.96 -16.76 15.07
N ILE A 380 -36.38 -16.03 14.11
CA ILE A 380 -35.43 -16.57 13.13
C ILE A 380 -34.01 -16.24 13.62
N ASN A 381 -33.45 -17.12 14.45
CA ASN A 381 -32.15 -16.92 15.09
C ASN A 381 -30.96 -17.39 14.23
N SER A 382 -31.20 -18.22 13.22
CA SER A 382 -30.18 -18.77 12.33
C SER A 382 -30.80 -19.18 10.98
N SER A 383 -29.96 -19.44 9.98
CA SER A 383 -30.40 -19.91 8.66
C SER A 383 -31.21 -21.21 8.71
N LEU A 384 -30.99 -22.07 9.72
CA LEU A 384 -31.75 -23.30 9.93
C LEU A 384 -33.24 -23.04 10.20
N HIS A 385 -33.57 -21.88 10.77
CA HIS A 385 -34.95 -21.47 11.05
C HIS A 385 -35.62 -20.72 9.90
N MET A 386 -34.94 -20.56 8.76
CA MET A 386 -35.49 -19.84 7.61
C MET A 386 -36.66 -20.61 6.98
N PRO A 387 -37.75 -19.93 6.58
CA PRO A 387 -38.88 -20.58 5.93
C PRO A 387 -38.47 -21.29 4.62
N ASP A 388 -38.99 -22.50 4.39
CA ASP A 388 -38.71 -23.28 3.18
C ASP A 388 -39.07 -22.51 1.88
N LYS A 389 -40.09 -21.64 1.91
CA LYS A 389 -40.43 -20.77 0.78
C LYS A 389 -39.29 -19.83 0.41
N THR A 390 -38.61 -19.25 1.39
CA THR A 390 -37.45 -18.37 1.18
C THR A 390 -36.24 -19.17 0.70
N LEU A 391 -36.01 -20.34 1.29
CA LEU A 391 -34.90 -21.23 0.92
C LEU A 391 -35.03 -21.81 -0.50
N GLN A 392 -36.23 -22.23 -0.88
CA GLN A 392 -36.49 -22.71 -2.24
C GLN A 392 -36.35 -21.56 -3.26
N PHE A 393 -36.78 -20.35 -2.90
CA PHE A 393 -36.62 -19.19 -3.78
C PHE A 393 -35.15 -18.90 -4.06
N ILE A 394 -34.29 -18.79 -3.04
CA ILE A 394 -32.86 -18.49 -3.24
C ILE A 394 -32.15 -19.61 -4.01
N LYS A 395 -32.56 -20.87 -3.80
CA LYS A 395 -32.03 -22.02 -4.54
C LYS A 395 -32.22 -21.87 -6.05
N ASP A 396 -33.38 -21.37 -6.47
CA ASP A 396 -33.76 -21.23 -7.88
C ASP A 396 -33.36 -19.88 -8.48
N HIS A 397 -33.11 -18.86 -7.64
CA HIS A 397 -32.83 -17.47 -8.05
C HIS A 397 -31.53 -16.92 -7.42
N PRO A 398 -30.35 -17.54 -7.63
CA PRO A 398 -29.09 -17.07 -7.06
C PRO A 398 -28.50 -15.84 -7.79
N LEU A 399 -29.00 -15.51 -8.99
CA LEU A 399 -28.51 -14.42 -9.83
C LEU A 399 -29.42 -13.19 -9.72
N LEU A 400 -28.81 -12.04 -9.45
CA LEU A 400 -29.48 -10.73 -9.48
C LEU A 400 -29.48 -10.16 -10.90
N GLU A 401 -30.55 -9.46 -11.25
CA GLU A 401 -30.71 -8.78 -12.54
C GLU A 401 -29.95 -7.45 -12.57
N ASP A 402 -30.05 -6.67 -11.48
CA ASP A 402 -29.39 -5.38 -11.39
C ASP A 402 -27.86 -5.56 -11.31
N PRO A 403 -27.07 -4.90 -12.18
CA PRO A 403 -25.62 -5.00 -12.15
C PRO A 403 -25.01 -4.06 -11.10
N VAL A 404 -23.80 -4.40 -10.63
CA VAL A 404 -22.94 -3.47 -9.90
C VAL A 404 -22.17 -2.62 -10.91
N LEU A 405 -22.42 -1.31 -10.87
CA LEU A 405 -21.79 -0.32 -11.74
C LEU A 405 -20.57 0.32 -11.06
N PRO A 406 -19.53 0.71 -11.82
CA PRO A 406 -18.34 1.31 -11.27
C PRO A 406 -18.58 2.77 -10.90
N VAL A 407 -17.78 3.30 -9.97
CA VAL A 407 -17.82 4.72 -9.59
C VAL A 407 -17.53 5.57 -10.83
N GLY A 408 -18.44 6.49 -11.15
CA GLY A 408 -18.35 7.33 -12.35
C GLY A 408 -18.85 6.68 -13.65
N ASN A 409 -19.50 5.51 -13.59
CA ASN A 409 -20.07 4.77 -14.74
C ASN A 409 -19.04 4.39 -15.83
N GLY A 410 -17.76 4.31 -15.47
CA GLY A 410 -16.69 3.87 -16.35
C GLY A 410 -15.43 3.48 -15.59
N PRO A 411 -14.39 3.01 -16.30
CA PRO A 411 -13.09 2.71 -15.71
C PRO A 411 -12.38 3.98 -15.23
N ARG A 412 -11.60 3.82 -14.16
CA ARG A 412 -10.68 4.86 -13.65
C ARG A 412 -9.43 4.96 -14.50
N LEU A 413 -8.88 3.82 -14.91
CA LEU A 413 -7.69 3.73 -15.75
C LEU A 413 -7.97 2.83 -16.95
N ILE A 414 -7.50 3.23 -18.13
CA ILE A 414 -7.46 2.39 -19.33
C ILE A 414 -6.05 2.47 -19.89
N THR A 415 -5.50 1.32 -20.26
CA THR A 415 -4.20 1.25 -20.94
C THR A 415 -4.32 0.45 -22.24
N LYS A 416 -3.44 0.76 -23.20
CA LYS A 416 -3.33 0.09 -24.50
C LYS A 416 -2.04 -0.69 -24.56
N ASP A 417 -2.10 -1.86 -25.20
CA ASP A 417 -0.98 -2.77 -25.43
C ASP A 417 -0.29 -3.29 -24.14
N VAL A 418 -1.04 -3.31 -23.03
CA VAL A 418 -0.60 -3.75 -21.71
C VAL A 418 -1.68 -4.62 -21.09
N ASN A 419 -1.31 -5.83 -20.69
CA ASN A 419 -2.17 -6.75 -19.96
C ASN A 419 -1.84 -6.67 -18.47
N TYR A 420 -2.73 -6.05 -17.69
CA TYR A 420 -2.61 -6.04 -16.24
C TYR A 420 -3.04 -7.39 -15.67
N THR A 421 -2.26 -7.91 -14.72
CA THR A 421 -2.47 -9.21 -14.08
C THR A 421 -2.81 -9.10 -12.61
N GLN A 422 -2.32 -8.06 -11.92
CA GLN A 422 -2.44 -7.90 -10.47
C GLN A 422 -2.64 -6.42 -10.10
N ILE A 423 -3.27 -6.15 -8.96
CA ILE A 423 -3.51 -4.81 -8.43
C ILE A 423 -3.34 -4.74 -6.91
N ALA A 424 -2.71 -3.67 -6.44
CA ALA A 424 -2.71 -3.25 -5.06
C ALA A 424 -3.00 -1.74 -4.99
N VAL A 425 -3.69 -1.29 -3.95
CA VAL A 425 -4.03 0.12 -3.77
C VAL A 425 -3.68 0.57 -2.36
N GLU A 426 -3.03 1.72 -2.24
CA GLU A 426 -2.75 2.37 -0.96
C GLU A 426 -3.42 3.74 -0.92
N ARG A 427 -3.87 4.12 0.27
CA ARG A 427 -4.36 5.47 0.54
C ARG A 427 -3.26 6.28 1.21
N VAL A 428 -2.88 7.40 0.60
CA VAL A 428 -1.75 8.22 1.02
C VAL A 428 -2.22 9.63 1.33
N GLN A 429 -1.89 10.14 2.51
CA GLN A 429 -2.04 11.55 2.83
C GLN A 429 -0.80 12.31 2.35
N ALA A 430 -1.01 13.30 1.48
CA ALA A 430 0.05 14.15 0.94
C ALA A 430 0.30 15.38 1.83
N LEU A 431 1.26 16.24 1.46
CA LEU A 431 1.61 17.45 2.24
C LEU A 431 0.54 18.54 2.22
N ASP A 432 -0.44 18.46 1.32
CA ASP A 432 -1.59 19.37 1.27
C ASP A 432 -2.76 18.90 2.14
N ASP A 433 -2.53 17.89 2.99
CA ASP A 433 -3.50 17.21 3.85
C ASP A 433 -4.64 16.50 3.09
N ASN A 434 -4.57 16.45 1.75
CA ASN A 434 -5.49 15.67 0.96
C ASN A 434 -5.03 14.21 0.88
N VAL A 435 -6.02 13.35 0.64
CA VAL A 435 -5.85 11.91 0.62
C VAL A 435 -6.04 11.40 -0.80
N TYR A 436 -5.07 10.62 -1.26
CA TYR A 436 -5.01 10.11 -2.63
C TYR A 436 -4.91 8.58 -2.62
N ASP A 437 -5.68 7.95 -3.51
CA ASP A 437 -5.55 6.52 -3.76
C ASP A 437 -4.46 6.31 -4.84
N VAL A 438 -3.37 5.63 -4.46
CA VAL A 438 -2.30 5.22 -5.37
C VAL A 438 -2.50 3.76 -5.76
N ILE A 439 -2.57 3.51 -7.06
CA ILE A 439 -2.81 2.22 -7.68
C ILE A 439 -1.49 1.68 -8.22
N PHE A 440 -1.14 0.48 -7.79
CA PHE A 440 -0.05 -0.33 -8.29
C PHE A 440 -0.60 -1.47 -9.13
N THR A 441 -0.29 -1.52 -10.42
CA THR A 441 -0.74 -2.59 -11.33
C THR A 441 0.44 -3.35 -11.92
N GLY A 442 0.46 -4.67 -11.72
CA GLY A 442 1.44 -5.56 -12.33
C GLY A 442 1.01 -6.02 -13.72
N THR A 443 1.98 -6.35 -14.59
CA THR A 443 1.72 -6.80 -15.98
C THR A 443 2.17 -8.24 -16.23
N ASP A 444 1.75 -8.76 -17.39
CA ASP A 444 2.19 -10.05 -17.94
C ASP A 444 3.66 -10.09 -18.40
N LYS A 445 4.37 -8.95 -18.34
CA LYS A 445 5.78 -8.80 -18.76
C LYS A 445 6.72 -8.42 -17.60
N GLY A 446 6.25 -8.49 -16.36
CA GLY A 446 7.10 -8.25 -15.20
C GLY A 446 7.29 -6.77 -14.88
N VAL A 447 6.41 -5.92 -15.40
CA VAL A 447 6.43 -4.46 -15.24
C VAL A 447 5.37 -4.05 -14.23
N LEU A 448 5.68 -3.06 -13.40
CA LEU A 448 4.76 -2.39 -12.49
C LEU A 448 4.45 -0.99 -13.00
N HIS A 449 3.18 -0.64 -13.11
CA HIS A 449 2.77 0.76 -13.27
C HIS A 449 2.27 1.29 -11.94
N LYS A 450 2.73 2.48 -11.58
CA LYS A 450 2.25 3.25 -10.43
C LYS A 450 1.44 4.42 -10.93
N SER A 451 0.19 4.52 -10.49
CA SER A 451 -0.74 5.58 -10.90
C SER A 451 -1.44 6.18 -9.69
N VAL A 452 -1.90 7.42 -9.79
CA VAL A 452 -2.62 8.12 -8.72
C VAL A 452 -3.92 8.70 -9.27
N ILE A 453 -4.98 8.67 -8.45
CA ILE A 453 -6.27 9.27 -8.78
C ILE A 453 -6.32 10.73 -8.27
N TYR A 454 -6.47 11.68 -9.19
CA TYR A 454 -6.74 13.08 -8.91
C TYR A 454 -8.20 13.43 -9.26
N GLY A 455 -9.09 13.32 -8.28
CA GLY A 455 -10.52 13.53 -8.51
C GLY A 455 -11.09 12.52 -9.52
N SER A 456 -11.35 12.97 -10.75
CA SER A 456 -11.81 12.10 -11.85
C SER A 456 -10.70 11.65 -12.80
N GLU A 457 -9.51 12.25 -12.74
CA GLU A 457 -8.40 11.93 -13.63
C GLU A 457 -7.43 10.93 -12.99
N VAL A 458 -6.77 10.13 -13.81
CA VAL A 458 -5.71 9.21 -13.37
C VAL A 458 -4.40 9.61 -14.03
N HIS A 459 -3.37 9.76 -13.22
CA HIS A 459 -2.02 10.07 -13.66
C HIS A 459 -1.11 8.86 -13.43
N ILE A 460 -0.48 8.37 -14.49
CA ILE A 460 0.56 7.33 -14.39
C ILE A 460 1.87 8.03 -14.02
N ILE A 461 2.37 7.76 -12.82
CA ILE A 461 3.58 8.37 -12.26
C ILE A 461 4.83 7.73 -12.88
N GLU A 462 4.89 6.40 -12.88
CA GLU A 462 6.06 5.67 -13.34
C GLU A 462 5.75 4.24 -13.79
N GLU A 463 6.63 3.74 -14.65
CA GLU A 463 6.71 2.35 -15.12
C GLU A 463 8.05 1.76 -14.64
N ILE A 464 8.01 0.62 -13.95
CA ILE A 464 9.17 -0.01 -13.34
C ILE A 464 9.26 -1.46 -13.79
N GLN A 465 10.36 -1.84 -14.43
CA GLN A 465 10.67 -3.25 -14.71
C GLN A 465 11.10 -3.93 -13.41
N LEU A 466 10.21 -4.74 -12.81
CA LEU A 466 10.49 -5.42 -11.55
C LEU A 466 11.15 -6.78 -11.75
N LEU A 467 10.73 -7.52 -12.78
CA LEU A 467 11.27 -8.85 -13.06
C LEU A 467 12.33 -8.75 -14.16
N ARG A 468 13.47 -9.40 -13.98
CA ARG A 468 14.58 -9.36 -14.94
C ARG A 468 14.20 -9.97 -16.30
N TYR A 469 13.36 -10.99 -16.27
CA TYR A 469 12.87 -11.67 -17.45
C TYR A 469 11.42 -11.27 -17.71
N SER A 470 11.04 -11.24 -18.99
CA SER A 470 9.65 -11.01 -19.39
C SER A 470 8.79 -12.21 -18.97
N GLU A 471 8.23 -12.14 -17.79
CA GLU A 471 7.33 -13.14 -17.21
C GLU A 471 6.19 -12.45 -16.45
N PRO A 472 5.03 -13.10 -16.27
CA PRO A 472 3.89 -12.46 -15.63
C PRO A 472 4.10 -12.29 -14.12
N ILE A 473 3.68 -11.14 -13.60
CA ILE A 473 3.50 -10.95 -12.16
C ILE A 473 2.29 -11.78 -11.71
N LYS A 474 2.53 -12.79 -10.86
CA LYS A 474 1.50 -13.73 -10.38
C LYS A 474 0.82 -13.29 -9.10
N THR A 475 1.56 -12.60 -8.24
CA THR A 475 1.04 -12.06 -6.98
C THR A 475 1.68 -10.72 -6.72
N LEU A 476 0.87 -9.73 -6.38
CA LEU A 476 1.30 -8.42 -5.93
C LEU A 476 0.76 -8.20 -4.52
N LEU A 477 1.66 -7.96 -3.56
CA LEU A 477 1.29 -7.79 -2.16
C LEU A 477 1.92 -6.52 -1.61
N LEU A 478 1.08 -5.62 -1.09
CA LEU A 478 1.50 -4.36 -0.49
C LEU A 478 1.56 -4.52 1.03
N SER A 479 2.65 -4.04 1.65
CA SER A 479 2.71 -3.88 3.10
C SER A 479 2.38 -2.45 3.51
N SER A 480 1.48 -2.33 4.49
CA SER A 480 1.09 -1.06 5.11
C SER A 480 2.15 -0.52 6.07
N GLN A 481 2.85 -1.40 6.80
CA GLN A 481 3.85 -1.00 7.81
C GLN A 481 5.26 -0.88 7.24
N GLY A 482 5.66 -1.86 6.43
CA GLY A 482 7.00 -1.96 5.86
C GLY A 482 7.21 -1.11 4.62
N ARG A 483 6.14 -0.60 4.00
CA ARG A 483 6.19 0.31 2.83
C ARG A 483 6.97 -0.27 1.65
N PHE A 484 6.79 -1.57 1.45
CA PHE A 484 7.33 -2.33 0.33
C PHE A 484 6.19 -3.01 -0.43
N LEU A 485 6.40 -3.17 -1.73
CA LEU A 485 5.69 -4.08 -2.60
C LEU A 485 6.48 -5.37 -2.72
N TYR A 486 5.78 -6.49 -2.57
CA TYR A 486 6.31 -7.83 -2.79
C TYR A 486 5.65 -8.42 -4.03
N VAL A 487 6.47 -8.89 -4.95
CA VAL A 487 6.04 -9.37 -6.26
C VAL A 487 6.53 -10.80 -6.43
N ALA A 488 5.63 -11.73 -6.75
CA ALA A 488 5.98 -13.12 -7.00
C ALA A 488 5.80 -13.49 -8.48
N SER A 489 6.72 -14.32 -8.99
CA SER A 489 6.73 -14.83 -10.36
C SER A 489 7.14 -16.30 -10.41
N ASP A 490 7.32 -16.86 -11.60
CA ASP A 490 7.80 -18.24 -11.71
C ASP A 490 9.25 -18.41 -11.28
N THR A 491 10.05 -17.35 -11.37
CA THR A 491 11.48 -17.40 -11.06
C THR A 491 11.86 -16.94 -9.65
N GLY A 492 11.03 -16.12 -8.98
CA GLY A 492 11.38 -15.62 -7.66
C GLY A 492 10.38 -14.68 -7.02
N VAL A 493 10.85 -14.02 -5.96
CA VAL A 493 10.16 -12.93 -5.27
C VAL A 493 11.02 -11.67 -5.34
N VAL A 494 10.42 -10.55 -5.69
CA VAL A 494 11.04 -9.22 -5.72
C VAL A 494 10.41 -8.33 -4.67
N GLN A 495 11.23 -7.62 -3.92
CA GLN A 495 10.84 -6.57 -2.99
C GLN A 495 11.23 -5.22 -3.59
N SER A 496 10.24 -4.34 -3.73
CA SER A 496 10.40 -2.98 -4.25
C SER A 496 9.93 -1.96 -3.20
N PRO A 497 10.65 -0.85 -2.97
CA PRO A 497 10.08 0.33 -2.34
C PRO A 497 8.80 0.79 -3.09
N ILE A 498 7.89 1.45 -2.37
CA ILE A 498 6.66 2.03 -2.94
C ILE A 498 6.91 3.32 -3.75
N ALA A 499 8.07 3.95 -3.56
CA ALA A 499 8.46 5.16 -4.28
C ALA A 499 9.99 5.27 -4.36
N PHE A 500 10.48 5.79 -5.49
CA PHE A 500 11.90 6.01 -5.75
C PHE A 500 12.23 7.51 -5.80
N CYS A 501 11.88 8.27 -4.75
CA CYS A 501 12.00 9.72 -4.76
C CYS A 501 13.42 10.22 -5.06
N GLU A 502 14.43 9.50 -4.58
CA GLU A 502 15.85 9.82 -4.78
C GLU A 502 16.28 9.82 -6.26
N LYS A 503 15.47 9.25 -7.17
CA LYS A 503 15.75 9.29 -8.61
C LYS A 503 15.56 10.69 -9.22
N TYR A 504 14.78 11.56 -8.57
CA TYR A 504 14.52 12.92 -9.02
C TYR A 504 15.59 13.86 -8.47
N ALA A 505 16.49 14.33 -9.34
CA ALA A 505 17.70 15.04 -8.95
C ALA A 505 17.48 16.54 -8.73
N THR A 506 16.40 17.09 -9.26
CA THR A 506 16.04 18.51 -9.17
C THR A 506 14.67 18.71 -8.55
N CYS A 507 14.41 19.91 -8.04
CA CYS A 507 13.09 20.25 -7.51
C CYS A 507 12.03 20.10 -8.58
N GLU A 508 12.30 20.59 -9.80
CA GLU A 508 11.38 20.54 -10.91
C GLU A 508 11.02 19.09 -11.27
N GLU A 509 12.00 18.19 -11.35
CA GLU A 509 11.74 16.76 -11.57
C GLU A 509 10.90 16.14 -10.46
N CYS A 510 11.20 16.45 -9.19
CA CYS A 510 10.47 15.93 -8.03
C CYS A 510 9.00 16.39 -8.02
N ILE A 511 8.74 17.65 -8.37
CA ILE A 511 7.39 18.22 -8.42
C ILE A 511 6.63 17.73 -9.66
N LEU A 512 7.27 17.70 -10.83
CA LEU A 512 6.64 17.25 -12.07
C LEU A 512 6.32 15.75 -12.07
N ALA A 513 6.99 14.97 -11.23
CA ALA A 513 6.65 13.57 -10.99
C ALA A 513 5.25 13.38 -10.40
N ARG A 514 4.73 14.39 -9.69
CA ARG A 514 3.40 14.37 -9.04
C ARG A 514 3.22 13.09 -8.19
N ASP A 515 4.27 12.67 -7.51
CA ASP A 515 4.22 11.46 -6.69
C ASP A 515 3.80 11.85 -5.26
N PRO A 516 2.64 11.39 -4.75
CA PRO A 516 2.20 11.70 -3.38
C PRO A 516 3.20 11.29 -2.30
N TYR A 517 4.07 10.32 -2.61
CA TYR A 517 5.10 9.86 -1.68
C TYR A 517 6.34 10.75 -1.64
N CYS A 518 6.53 11.64 -2.62
CA CYS A 518 7.77 12.39 -2.82
C CYS A 518 7.59 13.89 -2.64
N ALA A 519 8.56 14.52 -1.98
CA ALA A 519 8.65 15.97 -1.85
C ALA A 519 10.10 16.44 -1.93
N TRP A 520 10.29 17.66 -2.40
CA TRP A 520 11.62 18.28 -2.47
C TRP A 520 12.02 18.86 -1.12
N HIS A 521 13.15 18.42 -0.58
CA HIS A 521 13.72 18.98 0.65
C HIS A 521 14.65 20.14 0.30
N LEU A 522 14.29 21.35 0.76
CA LEU A 522 15.01 22.59 0.40
C LEU A 522 16.46 22.61 0.89
N ASP A 523 16.73 22.22 2.15
CA ASP A 523 18.10 22.27 2.71
C ASP A 523 19.00 21.14 2.21
N ALA A 524 18.46 19.94 2.04
CA ALA A 524 19.20 18.79 1.53
C ALA A 524 19.43 18.86 0.02
N GLU A 525 18.72 19.75 -0.68
CA GLU A 525 18.70 19.86 -2.14
C GLU A 525 18.45 18.49 -2.79
N ALA A 526 17.47 17.74 -2.27
CA ALA A 526 17.17 16.38 -2.70
C ALA A 526 15.66 16.08 -2.64
N CYS A 527 15.19 15.22 -3.53
CA CYS A 527 13.83 14.69 -3.47
C CYS A 527 13.78 13.50 -2.50
N VAL A 528 12.91 13.58 -1.50
CA VAL A 528 12.84 12.62 -0.40
C VAL A 528 11.43 12.06 -0.26
N SER A 529 11.32 10.91 0.41
CA SER A 529 10.02 10.34 0.76
C SER A 529 9.42 11.06 1.96
N ILE A 530 8.18 11.55 1.83
CA ILE A 530 7.46 12.23 2.92
C ILE A 530 7.16 11.30 4.10
N ILE A 531 7.14 9.99 3.85
CA ILE A 531 6.78 9.02 4.89
C ILE A 531 8.00 8.62 5.74
N GLN A 532 9.21 8.68 5.19
CA GLN A 532 10.44 8.30 5.89
C GLN A 532 11.03 9.45 6.73
N ASP A 533 10.70 10.71 6.40
CA ASP A 533 11.19 11.90 7.11
C ASP A 533 10.03 12.78 7.66
N PRO A 534 9.32 12.34 8.71
CA PRO A 534 8.21 13.09 9.30
C PRO A 534 8.67 14.34 10.09
N VAL A 535 9.98 14.52 10.30
CA VAL A 535 10.52 15.56 11.19
C VAL A 535 10.78 16.89 10.45
N ALA A 536 10.79 16.88 9.11
CA ALA A 536 11.12 18.03 8.28
C ALA A 536 9.94 18.62 7.47
N ALA A 537 8.68 18.36 7.84
CA ALA A 537 7.50 18.82 7.08
C ALA A 537 7.48 20.32 6.73
N ARG A 538 8.20 21.17 7.49
CA ARG A 538 8.28 22.62 7.26
C ARG A 538 9.19 23.04 6.10
N CYS A 539 10.13 22.19 5.67
CA CYS A 539 11.11 22.53 4.65
C CYS A 539 10.98 21.60 3.41
N LEU A 540 9.83 20.92 3.28
CA LEU A 540 9.44 20.12 2.12
C LEU A 540 8.52 20.88 1.18
N VAL A 541 8.70 20.71 -0.12
CA VAL A 541 7.85 21.27 -1.17
C VAL A 541 7.28 20.12 -1.99
N GLN A 542 5.95 20.08 -2.13
CA GLN A 542 5.24 19.11 -2.97
C GLN A 542 4.14 19.84 -3.75
N SER A 543 3.91 19.42 -5.00
CA SER A 543 2.81 19.93 -5.83
C SER A 543 2.27 18.82 -6.72
N LEU A 544 1.07 18.32 -6.39
CA LEU A 544 0.45 17.20 -7.11
C LEU A 544 -0.31 17.64 -8.37
N ASP A 545 -0.55 18.94 -8.53
CA ASP A 545 -0.95 19.58 -9.78
C ASP A 545 0.23 19.76 -10.77
N GLY A 546 1.47 19.51 -10.33
CA GLY A 546 2.69 19.68 -11.10
C GLY A 546 3.16 21.12 -11.26
N ASP A 547 2.75 22.03 -10.37
CA ASP A 547 3.22 23.42 -10.37
C ASP A 547 4.69 23.53 -9.91
N ALA A 548 5.62 23.41 -10.87
CA ALA A 548 7.05 23.57 -10.65
C ALA A 548 7.47 25.03 -10.36
N GLU A 549 6.57 26.02 -10.37
CA GLU A 549 6.90 27.39 -9.93
C GLU A 549 7.15 27.46 -8.43
N LYS A 550 6.70 26.45 -7.68
CA LYS A 550 7.01 26.28 -6.25
C LYS A 550 8.48 25.93 -5.99
N CYS A 551 9.25 25.63 -7.04
CA CYS A 551 10.69 25.40 -6.94
C CYS A 551 11.49 26.72 -6.88
N PRO A 552 12.57 26.77 -6.09
CA PRO A 552 13.43 27.95 -6.02
C PRO A 552 14.18 28.17 -7.34
N ARG A 553 13.96 29.30 -8.02
CA ARG A 553 14.62 29.63 -9.30
C ARG A 553 15.97 30.35 -9.09
N GLY A 554 17.08 29.65 -9.40
CA GLY A 554 18.43 30.23 -9.52
C GLY A 554 19.08 30.71 -8.21
N LYS A 555 20.30 31.27 -8.30
CA LYS A 555 21.03 31.93 -7.18
C LYS A 555 20.38 33.25 -6.73
N GLU A 556 19.06 33.39 -6.87
CA GLU A 556 18.36 34.42 -6.14
C GLU A 556 18.38 34.02 -4.68
N ARG A 557 19.02 34.88 -3.87
CA ARG A 557 18.99 34.77 -2.42
C ARG A 557 17.55 34.48 -2.02
N LEU A 558 17.34 33.31 -1.40
CA LEU A 558 16.20 33.05 -0.53
C LEU A 558 15.74 34.39 0.08
N PRO A 559 14.44 34.76 0.00
CA PRO A 559 13.98 35.85 0.86
C PRO A 559 14.49 35.52 2.25
N LYS A 560 15.16 36.50 2.89
CA LYS A 560 15.87 36.39 4.19
C LYS A 560 14.97 35.96 5.37
N PHE A 561 13.84 35.34 5.10
CA PHE A 561 12.82 34.89 6.03
C PHE A 561 12.40 33.43 5.85
N ALA A 562 12.98 32.66 4.91
CA ALA A 562 12.91 31.20 4.94
C ALA A 562 14.12 30.63 5.71
N VAL A 563 14.24 31.01 6.98
CA VAL A 563 15.12 30.31 7.94
C VAL A 563 14.17 29.49 8.79
N CYS A 564 14.13 28.16 8.57
CA CYS A 564 13.44 27.23 9.46
C CYS A 564 14.00 27.50 10.89
N PRO A 565 13.19 27.96 11.88
CA PRO A 565 13.73 28.44 13.15
C PRO A 565 14.27 27.25 13.95
N PRO A 566 15.57 27.20 14.25
CA PRO A 566 16.09 26.19 15.16
C PRO A 566 15.80 26.71 16.57
N GLY A 567 14.90 26.06 17.31
CA GLY A 567 14.60 26.38 18.72
C GLY A 567 13.10 26.34 19.08
N PRO A 568 12.76 26.47 20.38
CA PRO A 568 11.37 26.57 20.83
C PRO A 568 10.67 27.67 20.02
N SER A 569 9.51 27.36 19.45
CA SER A 569 8.75 28.28 18.60
C SER A 569 8.31 29.55 19.32
N ASP A 570 8.49 29.62 20.65
CA ASP A 570 8.10 30.67 21.57
C ASP A 570 9.29 31.35 22.27
N LEU A 571 10.54 31.16 21.81
CA LEU A 571 11.72 31.81 22.39
C LEU A 571 11.80 33.30 22.00
N HIS A 572 11.62 34.18 22.98
CA HIS A 572 11.68 35.64 22.84
C HIS A 572 12.85 36.24 23.64
N ILE A 573 13.56 37.19 23.03
CA ILE A 573 14.60 37.97 23.70
C ILE A 573 14.10 39.39 23.92
N HIS A 574 14.15 39.85 25.16
CA HIS A 574 13.82 41.23 25.51
C HIS A 574 15.01 41.92 26.19
N TRP A 575 15.18 43.20 25.85
CA TRP A 575 16.21 44.06 26.40
C TRP A 575 15.61 45.14 27.29
N GLN A 576 16.26 45.36 28.43
CA GLN A 576 15.92 46.44 29.36
C GLN A 576 17.16 47.31 29.62
N VAL A 577 16.95 48.63 29.71
CA VAL A 577 17.96 49.59 30.16
C VAL A 577 17.44 50.31 31.39
N ASN A 578 18.18 50.22 32.50
CA ASN A 578 17.80 50.79 33.80
C ASN A 578 16.37 50.42 34.24
N GLY A 579 15.93 49.20 33.89
CA GLY A 579 14.59 48.68 34.22
C GLY A 579 13.46 49.06 33.24
N GLN A 580 13.74 49.83 32.20
CA GLN A 580 12.77 50.14 31.13
C GLN A 580 13.01 49.29 29.89
N GLU A 581 11.93 48.79 29.28
CA GLU A 581 11.98 47.99 28.05
C GLU A 581 12.40 48.84 26.85
N LEU A 582 13.23 48.27 25.99
CA LEU A 582 13.92 49.00 24.94
C LEU A 582 13.17 48.86 23.60
N GLU A 583 12.44 49.89 23.18
CA GLU A 583 11.63 49.91 21.93
C GLU A 583 12.46 50.05 20.62
N GLY A 584 13.79 49.93 20.70
CA GLY A 584 14.70 50.06 19.56
C GLY A 584 14.86 48.78 18.74
N ALA A 585 15.54 48.87 17.59
CA ALA A 585 15.85 47.73 16.72
C ALA A 585 16.84 46.76 17.39
N VAL A 586 16.33 45.87 18.25
CA VAL A 586 17.03 44.69 18.75
C VAL A 586 17.40 43.83 17.55
N GLN A 587 18.69 43.51 17.42
CA GLN A 587 19.19 42.60 16.40
C GLN A 587 19.45 41.24 17.04
N GLU A 588 19.05 40.18 16.35
CA GLU A 588 19.23 38.81 16.80
C GLU A 588 19.95 38.00 15.71
N TYR A 589 20.80 37.08 16.15
CA TYR A 589 21.44 36.08 15.33
C TYR A 589 21.19 34.71 15.95
N ARG A 590 20.63 33.79 15.16
CA ARG A 590 20.33 32.42 15.57
C ARG A 590 21.10 31.47 14.67
N GLN A 591 21.83 30.52 15.26
CA GLN A 591 22.58 29.50 14.54
C GLN A 591 22.32 28.12 15.16
N GLY A 592 21.83 27.18 14.35
CA GLY A 592 21.74 25.78 14.76
C GLY A 592 23.14 25.20 14.94
N LEU A 593 23.40 24.61 16.12
CA LEU A 593 24.67 23.94 16.43
C LEU A 593 24.52 22.41 16.39
N THR A 594 23.34 21.89 16.72
CA THR A 594 22.99 20.46 16.64
C THR A 594 21.49 20.31 16.33
N PRO A 595 20.98 19.10 15.99
CA PRO A 595 19.54 18.86 15.77
C PRO A 595 18.63 19.23 16.96
N ARG A 596 19.19 19.47 18.15
CA ARG A 596 18.47 19.90 19.36
C ARG A 596 19.06 21.15 20.04
N GLY A 597 20.05 21.80 19.42
CA GLY A 597 20.86 22.83 20.05
C GLY A 597 20.98 24.08 19.19
N VAL A 598 20.69 25.24 19.78
CA VAL A 598 20.63 26.53 19.09
C VAL A 598 21.51 27.52 19.84
N PHE A 599 22.37 28.20 19.11
CA PHE A 599 23.05 29.38 19.58
C PHE A 599 22.22 30.62 19.23
N VAL A 600 21.85 31.41 20.23
CA VAL A 600 21.18 32.70 20.03
C VAL A 600 22.03 33.81 20.61
N SER A 601 22.35 34.80 19.79
CA SER A 601 23.03 36.03 20.17
C SER A 601 22.14 37.21 19.84
N SER A 602 22.09 38.21 20.73
CA SER A 602 21.30 39.42 20.53
C SER A 602 22.14 40.65 20.91
N TRP A 603 21.93 41.76 20.20
CA TRP A 603 22.57 43.03 20.49
C TRP A 603 21.67 44.21 20.12
N VAL A 604 21.85 45.33 20.82
CA VAL A 604 21.08 46.55 20.60
C VAL A 604 21.95 47.57 19.88
N ARG A 605 21.41 48.20 18.83
CA ARG A 605 22.09 49.29 18.10
C ARG A 605 21.47 50.63 18.51
N GLN A 606 22.04 51.28 19.53
CA GLN A 606 21.59 52.61 19.96
C GLN A 606 22.58 53.69 19.49
N GLY A 607 22.08 54.87 19.11
CA GLY A 607 22.86 55.99 18.57
C GLY A 607 23.80 56.70 19.58
N GLY A 608 24.17 56.02 20.66
CA GLY A 608 25.03 56.49 21.74
C GLY A 608 24.75 55.72 23.03
N LEU A 609 25.78 55.19 23.69
CA LEU A 609 25.66 54.55 25.00
C LEU A 609 25.29 55.61 26.05
N ALA A 610 24.18 55.42 26.76
CA ALA A 610 23.78 56.33 27.81
C ALA A 610 24.73 56.19 29.03
N LYS A 611 25.29 57.31 29.52
CA LYS A 611 26.16 57.32 30.71
C LYS A 611 25.45 56.68 31.91
N ASN A 612 26.16 55.80 32.64
CA ASN A 612 25.68 55.09 33.83
C ASN A 612 24.41 54.27 33.58
N SER A 613 24.45 53.36 32.60
CA SER A 613 23.31 52.53 32.24
C SER A 613 23.56 51.04 32.46
N GLN A 614 22.59 50.36 33.08
CA GLN A 614 22.54 48.92 33.22
C GLN A 614 21.69 48.34 32.10
N TYR A 615 22.32 47.53 31.24
CA TYR A 615 21.68 46.76 30.20
C TYR A 615 21.39 45.35 30.71
N GLN A 616 20.18 44.86 30.49
CA GLN A 616 19.75 43.52 30.84
C GLN A 616 19.13 42.86 29.62
N CYS A 617 19.59 41.65 29.29
CA CYS A 617 19.07 40.82 28.21
C CYS A 617 18.50 39.54 28.82
N THR A 618 17.22 39.27 28.56
CA THR A 618 16.54 38.08 29.06
C THR A 618 16.04 37.26 27.88
N ALA A 619 16.39 35.98 27.86
CA ALA A 619 15.82 35.01 26.92
C ALA A 619 14.73 34.21 27.65
N ALA A 620 13.50 34.26 27.15
CA ALA A 620 12.34 33.64 27.79
C ALA A 620 11.58 32.73 26.81
N SER A 621 11.14 31.56 27.29
CA SER A 621 10.25 30.59 26.64
C SER A 621 9.32 30.00 27.71
N ARG A 622 8.26 29.28 27.31
CA ARG A 622 7.36 28.60 28.26
C ARG A 622 8.05 27.59 29.18
N VAL A 623 9.24 27.12 28.81
CA VAL A 623 10.02 26.11 29.56
C VAL A 623 10.97 26.75 30.60
N GLY A 624 11.21 28.06 30.54
CA GLY A 624 12.08 28.79 31.47
C GLY A 624 12.65 30.08 30.89
N SER A 625 13.36 30.85 31.72
CA SER A 625 14.02 32.08 31.32
C SER A 625 15.40 32.24 31.94
N GLU A 626 16.36 32.74 31.17
CA GLU A 626 17.72 33.04 31.62
C GLU A 626 18.07 34.51 31.33
N THR A 627 18.82 35.15 32.23
CA THR A 627 19.07 36.60 32.18
C THR A 627 20.54 36.96 32.33
N SER A 628 21.05 37.80 31.41
CA SER A 628 22.38 38.41 31.48
C SER A 628 22.29 39.91 31.78
N LYS A 629 23.16 40.42 32.66
CA LYS A 629 23.20 41.84 33.10
C LYS A 629 24.58 42.43 32.91
N ILE A 630 24.66 43.61 32.29
CA ILE A 630 25.90 44.36 32.03
C ILE A 630 25.71 45.81 32.48
N VAL A 631 26.60 46.31 33.35
CA VAL A 631 26.58 47.69 33.84
C VAL A 631 27.68 48.49 33.13
N VAL A 632 27.31 49.60 32.47
CA VAL A 632 28.23 50.49 31.75
C VAL A 632 28.39 51.80 32.53
N ILE A 633 29.57 52.04 33.11
CA ILE A 633 29.92 53.25 33.85
C ILE A 633 30.93 54.06 33.02
N LEU A 634 30.57 55.26 32.61
CA LEU A 634 31.44 56.16 31.84
C LEU A 634 31.97 57.27 32.75
N GLY A 635 33.26 57.18 33.13
CA GLY A 635 33.96 58.21 33.90
C GLY A 635 34.16 59.50 33.11
N ASN A 636 34.11 60.65 33.78
CA ASN A 636 34.19 61.97 33.16
C ASN A 636 35.65 62.48 33.07
N ARG A 637 36.12 62.72 31.83
CA ARG A 637 37.19 63.66 31.35
C ARG A 637 38.64 63.37 31.79
N ASP A 638 39.66 63.49 30.93
CA ASP A 638 39.92 64.54 29.94
C ASP A 638 40.07 64.09 28.46
N GLU A 639 39.68 65.01 27.58
CA GLU A 639 39.71 64.93 26.11
C GLU A 639 41.14 65.04 25.56
N ASP A 640 41.84 63.92 25.34
CA ASP A 640 42.77 63.76 24.18
C ASP A 640 43.31 62.32 23.93
N SER A 641 42.59 61.26 24.34
CA SER A 641 43.03 59.86 24.08
C SER A 641 41.90 58.91 23.68
N THR A 642 40.91 59.43 22.94
CA THR A 642 39.59 58.83 22.67
C THR A 642 39.54 57.65 21.70
N ARG A 643 40.53 56.75 21.70
CA ARG A 643 40.43 55.51 20.90
C ARG A 643 40.95 54.22 21.55
N THR A 644 41.55 54.28 22.74
CA THR A 644 42.23 53.11 23.33
C THR A 644 41.63 52.60 24.64
N SER A 645 40.83 53.38 25.39
CA SER A 645 40.18 52.89 26.63
C SER A 645 38.83 52.20 26.40
N ASP A 646 38.03 52.62 25.43
CA ASP A 646 36.78 51.94 25.08
C ASP A 646 37.04 50.54 24.51
N PHE A 647 38.18 50.38 23.83
CA PHE A 647 38.62 49.10 23.26
C PHE A 647 39.10 48.12 24.35
N SER A 648 39.66 48.61 25.46
CA SER A 648 40.16 47.73 26.54
C SER A 648 39.04 47.17 27.41
N GLN A 649 37.99 47.96 27.70
CA GLN A 649 36.78 47.46 28.36
C GLN A 649 36.00 46.47 27.47
N TRP A 650 35.87 46.75 26.17
CA TRP A 650 35.28 45.80 25.22
C TRP A 650 36.08 44.51 25.09
N ARG A 651 37.42 44.60 25.11
CA ARG A 651 38.31 43.44 25.10
C ARG A 651 38.17 42.62 26.37
N SER A 652 37.98 43.25 27.54
CA SER A 652 37.69 42.54 28.80
C SER A 652 36.36 41.78 28.73
N ALA A 653 35.30 42.43 28.24
CA ALA A 653 33.98 41.79 28.07
C ALA A 653 34.01 40.62 27.08
N LEU A 654 34.74 40.74 25.97
CA LEU A 654 35.00 39.64 25.03
C LEU A 654 35.82 38.51 25.67
N THR A 655 36.80 38.84 26.51
CA THR A 655 37.63 37.84 27.21
C THR A 655 36.81 37.08 28.26
N ASP A 656 35.88 37.75 28.93
CA ASP A 656 34.98 37.13 29.89
C ASP A 656 33.93 36.26 29.18
N HIS A 657 33.45 36.68 28.00
CA HIS A 657 32.60 35.86 27.12
C HIS A 657 33.35 34.62 26.59
N GLU A 658 34.64 34.75 26.27
CA GLU A 658 35.50 33.64 25.83
C GLU A 658 35.82 32.66 26.99
N LYS A 659 35.93 33.15 28.23
CA LYS A 659 36.02 32.29 29.43
C LYS A 659 34.71 31.54 29.69
N LEU A 660 33.56 32.18 29.45
CA LEU A 660 32.23 31.56 29.57
C LEU A 660 32.06 30.46 28.52
N LEU A 661 32.48 30.70 27.28
CA LEU A 661 32.52 29.70 26.20
C LEU A 661 33.45 28.50 26.55
N LYS A 662 34.63 28.75 27.11
CA LYS A 662 35.55 27.68 27.55
C LYS A 662 35.05 26.91 28.78
N SER A 663 34.31 27.56 29.66
CA SER A 663 33.60 26.91 30.78
C SER A 663 32.53 25.97 30.28
N TRP A 664 31.78 26.37 29.25
CA TRP A 664 30.77 25.55 28.58
C TRP A 664 31.39 24.38 27.80
N GLU A 665 32.52 24.61 27.14
CA GLU A 665 33.29 23.57 26.44
C GLU A 665 33.80 22.48 27.42
N LYS A 666 34.26 22.88 28.62
CA LYS A 666 34.65 21.94 29.69
C LYS A 666 33.48 21.18 30.30
N ALA A 667 32.31 21.82 30.46
CA ALA A 667 31.09 21.14 30.89
C ALA A 667 30.62 20.11 29.83
N TRP A 668 30.85 20.40 28.55
CA TRP A 668 30.55 19.52 27.42
C TRP A 668 31.42 18.27 27.36
N VAL A 669 32.73 18.36 27.61
CA VAL A 669 33.62 17.18 27.64
C VAL A 669 33.26 16.24 28.81
N GLY A 670 32.76 16.76 29.93
CA GLY A 670 32.32 15.97 31.08
C GLY A 670 30.97 15.25 30.91
N LEU A 671 30.10 15.72 30.01
CA LEU A 671 28.80 15.11 29.72
C LEU A 671 28.87 14.08 28.58
N SER A 672 29.92 14.09 27.75
CA SER A 672 30.18 13.10 26.70
C SER A 672 30.81 11.78 27.17
N THR A 673 31.11 11.62 28.46
CA THR A 673 31.72 10.40 29.04
C THR A 673 30.76 9.54 29.88
N LEU A 674 29.47 9.85 29.91
CA LEU A 674 28.45 9.03 30.58
C LEU A 674 27.47 8.51 29.52
N HIS A 675 27.53 7.20 29.27
CA HIS A 675 26.65 6.38 28.40
C HIS A 675 27.23 5.99 27.02
N GLY A 676 28.33 5.23 27.06
CA GLY A 676 28.60 4.17 26.08
C GLY A 676 28.70 2.83 26.82
N PRO A 677 28.00 1.75 26.37
CA PRO A 677 28.02 0.47 27.06
C PRO A 677 29.28 -0.33 26.73
N THR A 678 29.93 -0.81 27.79
CA THR A 678 30.99 -1.82 27.81
C THR A 678 30.52 -3.15 27.21
N ILE A 679 31.22 -3.62 26.17
CA ILE A 679 31.19 -5.01 25.72
C ILE A 679 32.19 -5.81 26.57
N SER A 680 31.70 -6.72 27.41
CA SER A 680 32.53 -7.71 28.10
C SER A 680 32.73 -8.95 27.23
N LYS A 681 33.99 -9.32 27.01
CA LYS A 681 34.36 -10.68 26.58
C LYS A 681 34.28 -11.63 27.78
N HIS A 682 33.42 -12.63 27.70
CA HIS A 682 33.68 -14.00 28.13
C HIS A 682 32.80 -14.96 27.34
#